data_AF-A0A6H1PBS1-F1
#
_entry.id   AF-A0A6H1PBS1-F1
#
_cell.length_a   1.000
_cell.length_b   1.000
_cell.length_c   1.000
_cell.angle_alpha   90.00
_cell.angle_beta   90.00
_cell.angle_gamma   90.00
#
_symmetry.space_group_name_H-M   'P 1'
#
loop_
_entity.id
_entity.type
_entity.pdbx_description
1 polymer ?
#
loop_
_entity_poly.entity_id
_entity_poly.type
_entity_poly.pdbx_seq_one_letter_code
_entity_poly.pdbx_strand_id
1 'polypeptide(L)'
;MTGKLIQQQMYTRERGGIFLSADGYDTIAISEGLDKSFVKKYLHPFCIYQSPKALTTRGEKDSSLYPETVTLFQPETGDMVIGQSVFVPADFTGQRSAYFMHNYVLPPNRKEEWIKHPEKLFQINDFQTSYKIEQGHVLPALEETRYDDMDVLAGKDTLLGNLGIRKDQFKQLLFAVMSSIAGKKKVFISLNVPLPEYSKAALQLLELIYLYLPYAHRRKLGAMTFSSEPESKNYIHVMFYEPGTLNMNDRSIEKQFIFDFANDRISGLDISGQKHEYLDLALDHFSQSKRMDDFFAFAETALSGLTEEQKLEVASYYQLTSLYQTLNSHDDALYKENKLGFLNSLQKFLQVNSDEKQPLVELFLQLLAMEKYAGDPATALDYIHAVVSINQVVRSDEALSFILETLNYYQNAQLFHKLWKLVEQDDRSYKAILMFINEHPNYDRLLELYLDERFNRIIRVEEILRELKSMLGSPYLLSIEKFKSVVITKIEASLKQESNAFTAVLAIKDFKVDMADKNLLDFKQKMFGRSVWVMLDHIRPKELTTQDIMTFGKIFNQPINPRDMKDGKAKDNYLMTDALYQVLSMPSQASPNQLKSLSRSGRELVREILQQLLRVKVSTEHIPVLHVAFGSEHGEVDYEMLFKHLIQYSDDKTMMIFIKDHSNLVGIDVPYRSALRGYLVSDPKSIWRNKKYNKELKLIRKSSFKNFLKEVETETASPLVKFFKKYGVKLLIAVVVLGGAGGAAWFGVDYYSSKHSTKKVASTPAVEKSVKKAENIVSLDQFKKLSEEKVDGEDFSLPLDGKQFEKIVGHAQGVTLTDRQEGNFQLDLKTETEASPFENGQLKDGFSLVGTEFDFDSADKTSEVVIVSKNQSGESYLWVFSTNTGLKDTAEPLEPIFKAEGITDVRLDNKKLTLTQGESEVPYEFPFTDQISNSQE
;
A
#
# COMPACT_ATOMS: atom_id res chain seq x y z
N MET A 1 42.65 -29.52 16.67
CA MET A 1 41.76 -29.92 17.79
C MET A 1 41.68 -28.88 18.91
N THR A 2 42.24 -27.68 18.75
CA THR A 2 42.43 -26.68 19.81
C THR A 2 41.16 -25.92 20.25
N GLY A 3 40.09 -25.92 19.45
CA GLY A 3 38.84 -25.21 19.77
C GLY A 3 37.84 -25.95 20.66
N LYS A 4 38.22 -27.05 21.34
CA LYS A 4 37.31 -27.84 22.21
C LYS A 4 37.71 -27.87 23.68
N LEU A 5 38.92 -27.44 24.03
CA LEU A 5 39.46 -27.56 25.39
C LEU A 5 39.31 -26.26 26.16
N ILE A 6 39.14 -26.37 27.48
CA ILE A 6 39.11 -25.26 28.42
C ILE A 6 40.53 -24.71 28.54
N GLN A 7 40.69 -23.41 28.31
CA GLN A 7 41.98 -22.74 28.43
C GLN A 7 42.16 -22.15 29.82
N GLN A 8 43.41 -21.97 30.24
CA GLN A 8 43.77 -21.47 31.57
C GLN A 8 44.63 -20.21 31.49
N GLN A 9 44.51 -19.35 32.49
CA GLN A 9 45.41 -18.21 32.71
C GLN A 9 45.66 -18.02 34.21
N MET A 10 46.93 -17.81 34.57
CA MET A 10 47.36 -17.49 35.93
C MET A 10 47.99 -16.10 35.98
N TYR A 11 47.60 -15.30 36.95
CA TYR A 11 47.99 -13.91 37.09
C TYR A 11 48.34 -13.58 38.54
N THR A 12 49.48 -12.93 38.74
CA THR A 12 49.94 -12.48 40.06
C THR A 12 51.05 -11.45 39.91
N ARG A 13 51.55 -10.93 41.03
CA ARG A 13 52.74 -10.09 41.07
C ARG A 13 53.99 -10.97 41.11
N GLU A 14 54.86 -10.84 40.11
CA GLU A 14 56.07 -11.68 39.97
C GLU A 14 57.22 -10.93 39.26
N ARG A 15 58.43 -11.52 39.23
CA ARG A 15 59.60 -11.07 38.46
C ARG A 15 59.41 -11.29 36.95
N GLY A 16 58.51 -10.50 36.38
CA GLY A 16 58.12 -10.59 34.98
C GLY A 16 57.07 -11.67 34.70
N GLY A 17 56.52 -11.61 33.50
CA GLY A 17 55.47 -12.47 33.00
C GLY A 17 55.46 -12.51 31.47
N ILE A 18 54.32 -12.89 30.90
CA ILE A 18 54.15 -13.07 29.46
C ILE A 18 54.14 -11.75 28.70
N PHE A 19 53.75 -10.63 29.35
CA PHE A 19 53.61 -9.32 28.71
C PHE A 19 54.61 -8.28 29.22
N LEU A 20 55.08 -8.41 30.46
CA LEU A 20 56.02 -7.51 31.09
C LEU A 20 57.29 -8.26 31.50
N SER A 21 58.46 -7.72 31.19
CA SER A 21 59.76 -8.27 31.61
C SER A 21 60.22 -7.75 32.99
N ALA A 22 59.51 -6.77 33.55
CA ALA A 22 59.84 -6.13 34.82
C ALA A 22 58.93 -6.60 35.96
N ASP A 23 59.37 -6.42 37.19
CA ASP A 23 58.62 -6.73 38.41
C ASP A 23 57.25 -6.01 38.41
N GLY A 24 56.17 -6.78 38.51
CA GLY A 24 54.83 -6.22 38.44
C GLY A 24 53.75 -7.28 38.43
N TYR A 25 52.50 -6.83 38.41
CA TYR A 25 51.37 -7.71 38.16
C TYR A 25 51.29 -8.03 36.67
N ASP A 26 51.34 -9.30 36.34
CA ASP A 26 51.20 -9.77 34.98
C ASP A 26 50.66 -11.20 34.92
N THR A 27 50.28 -11.62 33.73
CA THR A 27 50.01 -13.02 33.43
C THR A 27 51.31 -13.81 33.45
N ILE A 28 51.42 -14.78 34.36
CA ILE A 28 52.65 -15.57 34.56
C ILE A 28 52.63 -16.90 33.80
N ALA A 29 51.44 -17.45 33.53
CA ALA A 29 51.29 -18.65 32.70
C ALA A 29 49.92 -18.64 31.98
N ILE A 30 49.88 -19.16 30.74
CA ILE A 30 48.65 -19.32 29.94
C ILE A 30 48.67 -20.62 29.15
N SER A 31 47.50 -21.14 28.80
CA SER A 31 47.39 -22.22 27.81
C SER A 31 47.74 -21.73 26.40
N GLU A 32 48.35 -22.60 25.59
CA GLU A 32 48.77 -22.25 24.21
C GLU A 32 47.61 -21.85 23.30
N GLY A 33 46.41 -22.38 23.56
CA GLY A 33 45.20 -22.06 22.79
C GLY A 33 44.57 -20.71 23.13
N LEU A 34 45.06 -20.01 24.16
CA LEU A 34 44.51 -18.73 24.59
C LEU A 34 45.24 -17.56 23.92
N ASP A 35 44.51 -16.77 23.12
CA ASP A 35 45.08 -15.61 22.45
C ASP A 35 45.52 -14.54 23.45
N LYS A 36 46.76 -14.08 23.30
CA LYS A 36 47.35 -12.98 24.06
C LYS A 36 46.52 -11.69 23.97
N SER A 37 45.87 -11.41 22.83
CA SER A 37 45.02 -10.23 22.67
C SER A 37 43.74 -10.34 23.51
N PHE A 38 43.13 -11.54 23.56
CA PHE A 38 41.99 -11.85 24.41
C PHE A 38 42.32 -11.66 25.89
N VAL A 39 43.49 -12.15 26.34
CA VAL A 39 43.95 -11.98 27.72
C VAL A 39 44.03 -10.50 28.10
N LYS A 40 44.68 -9.67 27.29
CA LYS A 40 44.80 -8.23 27.57
C LYS A 40 43.47 -7.50 27.54
N LYS A 41 42.61 -7.80 26.55
CA LYS A 41 41.35 -7.08 26.35
C LYS A 41 40.29 -7.48 27.38
N TYR A 42 40.15 -8.77 27.66
CA TYR A 42 39.02 -9.28 28.44
C TYR A 42 39.41 -9.86 29.80
N LEU A 43 40.57 -10.52 29.97
CA LEU A 43 40.91 -11.11 31.28
C LEU A 43 41.55 -10.10 32.23
N HIS A 44 42.51 -9.31 31.75
CA HIS A 44 43.24 -8.33 32.57
C HIS A 44 42.34 -7.34 33.33
N PRO A 45 41.24 -6.81 32.76
CA PRO A 45 40.32 -5.94 33.50
C PRO A 45 39.65 -6.60 34.73
N PHE A 46 39.56 -7.93 34.74
CA PHE A 46 39.01 -8.71 35.86
C PHE A 46 40.08 -9.43 36.68
N CYS A 47 41.36 -9.31 36.30
CA CYS A 47 42.49 -9.74 37.13
C CYS A 47 42.69 -8.72 38.24
N ILE A 48 41.81 -8.76 39.24
CA ILE A 48 41.79 -7.84 40.38
C ILE A 48 41.33 -8.60 41.63
N TYR A 49 41.71 -8.09 42.79
CA TYR A 49 41.20 -8.54 44.08
C TYR A 49 41.00 -7.33 44.99
N GLN A 50 39.74 -7.07 45.37
CA GLN A 50 39.39 -5.98 46.27
C GLN A 50 39.25 -6.53 47.69
N SER A 51 40.35 -6.53 48.44
CA SER A 51 40.40 -7.05 49.82
C SER A 51 39.37 -6.39 50.74
N PRO A 52 38.80 -7.12 51.72
CA PRO A 52 37.92 -6.54 52.73
C PRO A 52 38.59 -5.36 53.45
N LYS A 53 37.87 -4.24 53.57
CA LYS A 53 38.35 -3.03 54.25
C LYS A 53 38.64 -3.32 55.71
N ALA A 54 37.78 -4.08 56.37
CA ALA A 54 37.93 -4.40 57.80
C ALA A 54 39.26 -5.11 58.12
N LEU A 55 39.73 -5.99 57.23
CA LEU A 55 40.99 -6.73 57.38
C LEU A 55 42.19 -5.90 56.95
N THR A 56 42.04 -5.17 55.83
CA THR A 56 43.09 -4.31 55.28
C THR A 56 43.49 -3.20 56.27
N THR A 57 42.51 -2.55 56.91
CA THR A 57 42.77 -1.50 57.91
C THR A 57 43.51 -2.02 59.15
N ARG A 58 43.36 -3.30 59.50
CA ARG A 58 44.06 -3.93 60.64
C ARG A 58 45.43 -4.50 60.26
N GLY A 59 45.77 -4.54 58.98
CA GLY A 59 47.01 -5.14 58.49
C GLY A 59 47.04 -6.67 58.65
N GLU A 60 45.88 -7.33 58.62
CA GLU A 60 45.76 -8.78 58.81
C GLU A 60 46.55 -9.54 57.72
N LYS A 61 47.31 -10.56 58.14
CA LYS A 61 48.19 -11.36 57.28
C LYS A 61 47.74 -12.82 57.15
N ASP A 62 46.82 -13.29 57.98
CA ASP A 62 46.23 -14.61 57.82
C ASP A 62 45.33 -14.64 56.58
N SER A 63 45.77 -15.34 55.53
CA SER A 63 45.02 -15.47 54.28
C SER A 63 43.71 -16.23 54.43
N SER A 64 43.55 -17.06 55.46
CA SER A 64 42.31 -17.83 55.68
C SER A 64 41.13 -16.96 56.10
N LEU A 65 41.39 -15.72 56.54
CA LEU A 65 40.36 -14.76 56.92
C LEU A 65 39.81 -13.97 55.73
N TYR A 66 40.50 -13.99 54.59
CA TYR A 66 40.14 -13.27 53.38
C TYR A 66 39.24 -14.14 52.49
N PRO A 67 38.06 -13.65 52.05
CA PRO A 67 37.22 -14.37 51.11
C PRO A 67 37.90 -14.48 49.74
N GLU A 68 37.75 -15.62 49.08
CA GLU A 68 38.09 -15.75 47.67
C GLU A 68 37.09 -14.92 46.83
N THR A 69 37.51 -14.30 45.74
CA THR A 69 36.60 -13.63 44.80
C THR A 69 36.49 -14.46 43.53
N VAL A 70 35.32 -15.07 43.31
CA VAL A 70 34.99 -15.75 42.06
C VAL A 70 34.28 -14.76 41.13
N THR A 71 34.76 -14.66 39.90
CA THR A 71 34.20 -13.81 38.84
C THR A 71 33.77 -14.66 37.66
N LEU A 72 32.52 -14.53 37.25
CA LEU A 72 31.92 -15.15 36.07
C LEU A 72 31.53 -14.03 35.09
N PHE A 73 31.95 -14.12 33.83
CA PHE A 73 31.49 -13.19 32.80
C PHE A 73 31.59 -13.78 31.40
N GLN A 74 30.88 -13.15 30.47
CA GLN A 74 30.70 -13.64 29.10
C GLN A 74 30.90 -12.49 28.13
N PRO A 75 32.11 -12.33 27.54
CA PRO A 75 32.40 -11.27 26.58
C PRO A 75 31.65 -11.47 25.24
N GLU A 76 31.70 -10.45 24.38
CA GLU A 76 31.07 -10.47 23.05
C GLU A 76 31.60 -11.55 22.11
N THR A 77 32.75 -12.16 22.42
CA THR A 77 33.32 -13.29 21.66
C THR A 77 32.52 -14.59 21.83
N GLY A 78 31.61 -14.65 22.80
CA GLY A 78 30.78 -15.81 23.11
C GLY A 78 31.42 -16.82 24.06
N ASP A 79 32.69 -16.61 24.44
CA ASP A 79 33.37 -17.40 25.46
C ASP A 79 32.70 -17.23 26.84
N MET A 80 32.91 -18.19 27.72
CA MET A 80 32.51 -18.09 29.12
C MET A 80 33.76 -18.14 29.99
N VAL A 81 33.95 -17.11 30.82
CA VAL A 81 35.12 -16.99 31.70
C VAL A 81 34.67 -17.15 33.14
N ILE A 82 35.35 -18.03 33.87
CA ILE A 82 35.23 -18.12 35.32
C ILE A 82 36.62 -18.09 35.95
N GLY A 83 36.81 -17.24 36.95
CA GLY A 83 38.09 -17.14 37.63
C GLY A 83 37.96 -16.88 39.12
N GLN A 84 38.98 -17.27 39.87
CA GLN A 84 39.07 -17.09 41.31
C GLN A 84 40.32 -16.29 41.65
N SER A 85 40.15 -15.18 42.37
CA SER A 85 41.24 -14.43 42.98
C SER A 85 41.29 -14.62 44.49
N VAL A 86 42.50 -14.74 45.02
CA VAL A 86 42.78 -15.00 46.44
C VAL A 86 43.85 -14.05 46.97
N PHE A 87 43.73 -13.70 48.25
CA PHE A 87 44.72 -12.87 48.93
C PHE A 87 46.04 -13.62 49.14
N VAL A 88 47.15 -12.94 48.83
CA VAL A 88 48.50 -13.45 49.08
C VAL A 88 49.19 -12.52 50.08
N PRO A 89 49.57 -12.98 51.29
CA PRO A 89 50.06 -12.09 52.35
C PRO A 89 51.42 -11.46 52.05
N ALA A 90 52.22 -12.13 51.23
CA ALA A 90 53.55 -11.71 50.80
C ALA A 90 53.80 -12.16 49.35
N ASP A 91 54.17 -11.21 48.47
CA ASP A 91 54.60 -11.45 47.09
C ASP A 91 55.97 -12.14 47.02
N PHE A 92 56.51 -12.32 45.81
CA PHE A 92 57.83 -12.93 45.58
C PHE A 92 58.99 -12.23 46.30
N THR A 93 58.81 -10.98 46.76
CA THR A 93 59.82 -10.25 47.54
C THR A 93 59.72 -10.52 49.04
N GLY A 94 58.58 -11.06 49.50
CA GLY A 94 58.27 -11.24 50.91
C GLY A 94 57.81 -9.96 51.62
N GLN A 95 57.77 -8.81 50.93
CA GLN A 95 57.63 -7.50 51.58
C GLN A 95 56.22 -6.90 51.49
N ARG A 96 55.44 -7.25 50.46
CA ARG A 96 54.15 -6.64 50.15
C ARG A 96 53.09 -7.70 49.97
N SER A 97 51.86 -7.45 50.40
CA SER A 97 50.74 -8.32 50.01
C SER A 97 50.46 -8.20 48.51
N ALA A 98 49.98 -9.29 47.94
CA ALA A 98 49.52 -9.38 46.57
C ALA A 98 48.20 -10.17 46.50
N TYR A 99 47.79 -10.54 45.29
CA TYR A 99 46.75 -11.53 45.06
C TYR A 99 47.17 -12.44 43.91
N PHE A 100 46.63 -13.64 43.92
CA PHE A 100 46.76 -14.62 42.86
C PHE A 100 45.41 -14.80 42.18
N MET A 101 45.38 -14.94 40.86
CA MET A 101 44.16 -15.15 40.08
C MET A 101 44.35 -16.33 39.13
N HIS A 102 43.38 -17.25 39.13
CA HIS A 102 43.29 -18.35 38.17
C HIS A 102 42.00 -18.23 37.37
N ASN A 103 42.09 -18.17 36.04
CA ASN A 103 40.96 -18.09 35.12
C ASN A 103 40.87 -19.36 34.25
N TYR A 104 39.65 -19.89 34.13
CA TYR A 104 39.24 -20.83 33.10
C TYR A 104 38.46 -20.09 32.01
N VAL A 105 38.78 -20.40 30.74
CA VAL A 105 38.10 -19.85 29.56
C VAL A 105 37.50 -20.99 28.76
N LEU A 106 36.18 -21.06 28.75
CA LEU A 106 35.40 -22.05 28.03
C LEU A 106 35.05 -21.53 26.63
N PRO A 107 35.36 -22.31 25.59
CA PRO A 107 35.03 -21.92 24.22
C PRO A 107 33.50 -21.95 23.98
N PRO A 108 32.99 -21.14 23.02
CA PRO A 108 31.55 -20.99 22.80
C PRO A 108 30.80 -22.31 22.51
N ASN A 109 31.48 -23.27 21.87
CA ASN A 109 30.90 -24.56 21.49
C ASN A 109 30.61 -25.50 22.68
N ARG A 110 31.14 -25.23 23.88
CA ARG A 110 30.88 -26.02 25.09
C ARG A 110 29.97 -25.34 26.10
N LYS A 111 29.75 -24.05 25.90
CA LYS A 111 28.97 -23.19 26.79
C LYS A 111 27.57 -23.76 27.10
N GLU A 112 26.89 -24.33 26.12
CA GLU A 112 25.52 -24.84 26.28
C GLU A 112 25.39 -25.99 27.29
N GLU A 113 26.40 -26.85 27.38
CA GLU A 113 26.43 -27.93 28.38
C GLU A 113 26.47 -27.34 29.79
N TRP A 114 27.35 -26.36 30.01
CA TRP A 114 27.56 -25.74 31.31
C TRP A 114 26.38 -24.87 31.75
N ILE A 115 25.66 -24.28 30.80
CA ILE A 115 24.42 -23.55 31.07
C ILE A 115 23.32 -24.45 31.64
N LYS A 116 23.27 -25.72 31.23
CA LYS A 116 22.27 -26.69 31.71
C LYS A 116 22.67 -27.35 33.04
N HIS A 117 23.97 -27.36 33.33
CA HIS A 117 24.60 -27.99 34.49
C HIS A 117 25.28 -26.95 35.39
N PRO A 118 24.51 -26.16 36.18
CA PRO A 118 25.05 -25.10 37.02
C PRO A 118 26.11 -25.57 38.02
N GLU A 119 26.04 -26.82 38.47
CA GLU A 119 27.03 -27.45 39.35
C GLU A 119 28.45 -27.34 38.77
N LYS A 120 28.61 -27.46 37.44
CA LYS A 120 29.91 -27.31 36.76
C LYS A 120 30.48 -25.90 36.86
N LEU A 121 29.64 -24.89 37.02
CA LEU A 121 30.05 -23.49 37.13
C LEU A 121 30.30 -23.06 38.57
N PHE A 122 29.37 -23.36 39.47
CA PHE A 122 29.37 -22.77 40.81
C PHE A 122 30.06 -23.64 41.86
N GLN A 123 30.35 -24.91 41.55
CA GLN A 123 30.97 -25.85 42.49
C GLN A 123 32.40 -26.28 42.10
N ILE A 124 33.08 -25.52 41.25
CA ILE A 124 34.48 -25.79 40.87
C ILE A 124 35.38 -25.73 42.12
N ASN A 125 36.18 -26.78 42.32
CA ASN A 125 36.99 -26.94 43.54
C ASN A 125 38.50 -27.14 43.27
N ASP A 126 38.95 -26.99 42.01
CA ASP A 126 40.34 -27.19 41.59
C ASP A 126 41.07 -25.91 41.16
N PHE A 127 40.53 -24.73 41.49
CA PHE A 127 41.24 -23.47 41.32
C PHE A 127 42.60 -23.50 42.02
N GLN A 128 43.62 -23.01 41.31
CA GLN A 128 44.94 -22.85 41.88
C GLN A 128 45.01 -21.53 42.65
N THR A 129 45.65 -21.55 43.81
CA THR A 129 45.85 -20.37 44.67
C THR A 129 47.30 -19.88 44.70
N SER A 130 48.19 -20.60 44.03
CA SER A 130 49.59 -20.24 43.84
C SER A 130 50.16 -20.94 42.60
N TYR A 131 51.27 -20.43 42.08
CA TYR A 131 52.00 -21.05 40.98
C TYR A 131 53.49 -20.83 41.14
N LYS A 132 54.29 -21.84 40.77
CA LYS A 132 55.75 -21.78 40.79
C LYS A 132 56.25 -21.51 39.38
N ILE A 133 56.85 -20.35 39.15
CA ILE A 133 57.29 -19.93 37.81
C ILE A 133 58.33 -20.89 37.20
N GLU A 134 59.03 -21.66 38.02
CA GLU A 134 59.96 -22.72 37.56
C GLU A 134 59.27 -23.82 36.77
N GLN A 135 57.94 -23.94 36.85
CA GLN A 135 57.12 -24.86 36.06
C GLN A 135 56.91 -24.37 34.61
N GLY A 136 57.33 -23.15 34.28
CA GLY A 136 57.24 -22.56 32.95
C GLY A 136 56.03 -21.64 32.77
N HIS A 137 55.89 -21.04 31.59
CA HIS A 137 54.82 -20.07 31.26
C HIS A 137 53.63 -20.69 30.50
N VAL A 138 53.66 -22.00 30.26
CA VAL A 138 52.67 -22.69 29.43
C VAL A 138 51.85 -23.65 30.30
N LEU A 139 50.53 -23.45 30.31
CA LEU A 139 49.58 -24.31 31.03
C LEU A 139 48.97 -25.34 30.08
N PRO A 140 48.65 -26.55 30.55
CA PRO A 140 47.88 -27.50 29.74
C PRO A 140 46.47 -26.96 29.47
N ALA A 141 45.88 -27.26 28.32
CA ALA A 141 44.45 -27.08 28.12
C ALA A 141 43.70 -28.28 28.74
N LEU A 142 42.51 -28.05 29.31
CA LEU A 142 41.76 -29.06 30.05
C LEU A 142 40.55 -29.58 29.27
N GLU A 143 40.25 -30.87 29.43
CA GLU A 143 38.98 -31.44 28.96
C GLU A 143 37.83 -31.08 29.90
N GLU A 144 38.05 -31.01 31.21
CA GLU A 144 37.03 -30.69 32.21
C GLU A 144 37.70 -30.14 33.48
N THR A 145 36.95 -29.39 34.29
CA THR A 145 37.34 -28.97 35.64
C THR A 145 36.75 -29.93 36.66
N ARG A 146 37.35 -30.02 37.85
CA ARG A 146 36.77 -30.74 38.97
C ARG A 146 35.78 -29.84 39.69
N TYR A 147 34.63 -30.41 40.02
CA TYR A 147 33.59 -29.73 40.77
C TYR A 147 33.00 -30.69 41.81
N ASP A 148 32.44 -30.12 42.87
CA ASP A 148 31.60 -30.87 43.81
C ASP A 148 30.23 -31.12 43.19
N ASP A 149 29.51 -32.14 43.69
CA ASP A 149 28.16 -32.49 43.23
C ASP A 149 27.16 -32.39 44.39
N MET A 150 27.17 -31.23 45.05
CA MET A 150 26.27 -30.92 46.16
C MET A 150 24.91 -30.50 45.60
N ASP A 151 23.84 -31.14 46.07
CA ASP A 151 22.49 -30.71 45.73
C ASP A 151 22.11 -29.45 46.53
N VAL A 152 22.36 -28.27 45.94
CA VAL A 152 22.02 -26.97 46.52
C VAL A 152 20.51 -26.83 46.77
N LEU A 153 19.68 -27.54 46.00
CA LEU A 153 18.23 -27.46 46.09
C LEU A 153 17.69 -28.27 47.27
N ALA A 154 18.33 -29.38 47.61
CA ALA A 154 18.06 -30.11 48.85
C ALA A 154 18.39 -29.27 50.09
N GLY A 155 19.43 -28.43 50.03
CA GLY A 155 19.86 -27.56 51.13
C GLY A 155 19.22 -26.16 51.19
N LYS A 156 18.33 -25.82 50.24
CA LYS A 156 17.87 -24.44 50.00
C LYS A 156 17.29 -23.72 51.22
N ASP A 157 16.47 -24.39 52.05
CA ASP A 157 15.78 -23.75 53.17
C ASP A 157 16.76 -23.42 54.30
N THR A 158 17.74 -24.31 54.52
CA THR A 158 18.85 -24.08 55.45
C THR A 158 19.73 -22.95 54.97
N LEU A 159 20.08 -22.92 53.68
CA LEU A 159 20.86 -21.84 53.07
C LEU A 159 20.15 -20.50 53.23
N LEU A 160 18.90 -20.37 52.78
CA LEU A 160 18.15 -19.13 52.87
C LEU A 160 17.94 -18.70 54.33
N GLY A 161 17.67 -19.64 55.23
CA GLY A 161 17.57 -19.37 56.68
C GLY A 161 18.86 -18.80 57.27
N ASN A 162 20.02 -19.37 56.91
CA ASN A 162 21.33 -18.87 57.35
C ASN A 162 21.64 -17.47 56.78
N LEU A 163 21.20 -17.19 55.56
CA LEU A 163 21.39 -15.88 54.92
C LEU A 163 20.36 -14.83 55.36
N GLY A 164 19.32 -15.22 56.10
CA GLY A 164 18.21 -14.33 56.48
C GLY A 164 17.30 -13.95 55.31
N ILE A 165 17.28 -14.75 54.24
CA ILE A 165 16.51 -14.46 53.02
C ILE A 165 15.16 -15.17 53.09
N ARG A 166 14.08 -14.40 53.00
CA ARG A 166 12.72 -14.96 52.92
C ARG A 166 12.36 -15.34 51.48
N LYS A 167 11.34 -16.20 51.33
CA LYS A 167 10.83 -16.65 50.02
C LYS A 167 10.38 -15.49 49.11
N ASP A 168 9.72 -14.47 49.66
CA ASP A 168 9.33 -13.25 48.93
C ASP A 168 10.55 -12.46 48.44
N GLN A 169 11.61 -12.38 49.26
CA GLN A 169 12.85 -11.71 48.91
C GLN A 169 13.63 -12.48 47.84
N PHE A 170 13.59 -13.83 47.86
CA PHE A 170 14.15 -14.65 46.79
C PHE A 170 13.43 -14.42 45.46
N LYS A 171 12.09 -14.33 45.47
CA LYS A 171 11.28 -13.97 44.29
C LYS A 171 11.68 -12.60 43.72
N GLN A 172 11.84 -11.61 44.60
CA GLN A 172 12.32 -10.27 44.26
C GLN A 172 13.75 -10.29 43.66
N LEU A 173 14.63 -11.10 44.23
CA LEU A 173 15.99 -11.26 43.77
C LEU A 173 16.06 -11.87 42.37
N LEU A 174 15.29 -12.92 42.10
CA LEU A 174 15.20 -13.51 40.77
C LEU A 174 14.73 -12.49 39.72
N PHE A 175 13.70 -11.71 40.03
CA PHE A 175 13.24 -10.63 39.15
C PHE A 175 14.32 -9.58 38.88
N ALA A 176 15.03 -9.14 39.93
CA ALA A 176 16.09 -8.15 39.82
C ALA A 176 17.23 -8.66 38.92
N VAL A 177 17.60 -9.92 39.05
CA VAL A 177 18.64 -10.57 38.24
C VAL A 177 18.21 -10.65 36.77
N MET A 178 16.98 -11.10 36.49
CA MET A 178 16.46 -11.11 35.12
C MET A 178 16.45 -9.70 34.51
N SER A 179 15.94 -8.72 35.26
CA SER A 179 15.86 -7.33 34.82
C SER A 179 17.23 -6.68 34.63
N SER A 180 18.23 -7.10 35.42
CA SER A 180 19.61 -6.65 35.29
C SER A 180 20.26 -7.18 34.01
N ILE A 181 20.02 -8.44 33.67
CA ILE A 181 20.53 -9.08 32.45
C ILE A 181 19.90 -8.46 31.19
N ALA A 182 18.59 -8.21 31.22
CA ALA A 182 17.87 -7.59 30.11
C ALA A 182 18.13 -6.08 29.98
N GLY A 183 18.71 -5.45 31.01
CA GLY A 183 18.78 -4.01 31.14
C GLY A 183 20.16 -3.47 31.51
N LYS A 184 20.18 -2.20 31.95
CA LYS A 184 21.42 -1.51 32.35
C LYS A 184 21.65 -1.50 33.87
N LYS A 185 20.63 -1.86 34.66
CA LYS A 185 20.72 -1.89 36.13
C LYS A 185 21.58 -3.08 36.58
N LYS A 186 22.25 -2.93 37.71
CA LYS A 186 23.04 -3.96 38.40
C LYS A 186 22.34 -4.40 39.68
N VAL A 187 22.66 -5.60 40.14
CA VAL A 187 22.19 -6.16 41.42
C VAL A 187 23.36 -6.20 42.38
N PHE A 188 23.28 -5.42 43.45
CA PHE A 188 24.26 -5.42 44.53
C PHE A 188 23.74 -6.18 45.74
N ILE A 189 24.51 -7.15 46.23
CA ILE A 189 24.08 -8.06 47.30
C ILE A 189 25.07 -8.00 48.48
N SER A 190 24.58 -7.76 49.68
CA SER A 190 25.35 -7.98 50.92
C SER A 190 24.77 -9.14 51.70
N LEU A 191 25.61 -10.09 52.13
CA LEU A 191 25.20 -11.28 52.87
C LEU A 191 25.48 -11.15 54.36
N ASN A 192 24.59 -11.71 55.18
CA ASN A 192 24.73 -11.74 56.63
C ASN A 192 25.57 -12.96 57.09
N VAL A 193 26.81 -13.07 56.64
CA VAL A 193 27.73 -14.17 57.01
C VAL A 193 29.15 -13.65 57.28
N PRO A 194 29.97 -14.39 58.05
CA PRO A 194 31.37 -14.05 58.25
C PRO A 194 32.17 -13.98 56.94
N LEU A 195 33.17 -13.09 56.88
CA LEU A 195 34.03 -12.93 55.69
C LEU A 195 34.64 -14.24 55.14
N PRO A 196 35.16 -15.17 55.97
CA PRO A 196 35.73 -16.42 55.45
C PRO A 196 34.72 -17.32 54.72
N GLU A 197 33.43 -17.24 55.07
CA GLU A 197 32.37 -18.06 54.48
C GLU A 197 31.64 -17.34 53.33
N TYR A 198 31.96 -16.07 53.12
CA TYR A 198 31.18 -15.15 52.30
C TYR A 198 31.08 -15.59 50.83
N SER A 199 32.22 -15.94 50.22
CA SER A 199 32.26 -16.34 48.81
C SER A 199 31.53 -17.65 48.57
N LYS A 200 31.66 -18.61 49.50
CA LYS A 200 30.95 -19.89 49.44
C LYS A 200 29.44 -19.69 49.53
N ALA A 201 28.98 -18.87 50.47
CA ALA A 201 27.58 -18.50 50.58
C ALA A 201 27.04 -17.78 49.32
N ALA A 202 27.84 -16.89 48.73
CA ALA A 202 27.50 -16.19 47.50
C ALA A 202 27.39 -17.14 46.29
N LEU A 203 28.31 -18.11 46.14
CA LEU A 203 28.24 -19.14 45.11
C LEU A 203 26.98 -20.00 45.24
N GLN A 204 26.66 -20.46 46.45
CA GLN A 204 25.45 -21.25 46.70
C GLN A 204 24.17 -20.47 46.39
N LEU A 205 24.11 -19.19 46.76
CA LEU A 205 22.96 -18.33 46.41
C LEU A 205 22.88 -18.09 44.90
N LEU A 206 24.01 -17.83 44.23
CA LEU A 206 24.06 -17.66 42.77
C LEU A 206 23.60 -18.91 42.04
N GLU A 207 24.05 -20.08 42.48
CA GLU A 207 23.64 -21.37 41.90
C GLU A 207 22.13 -21.58 42.03
N LEU A 208 21.57 -21.28 43.21
CA LEU A 208 20.14 -21.36 43.45
C LEU A 208 19.35 -20.41 42.55
N ILE A 209 19.82 -19.16 42.36
CA ILE A 209 19.21 -18.22 41.40
C ILE A 209 19.32 -18.76 39.97
N TYR A 210 20.48 -19.29 39.61
CA TYR A 210 20.77 -19.80 38.27
C TYR A 210 19.83 -20.95 37.88
N LEU A 211 19.55 -21.86 38.82
CA LEU A 211 18.59 -22.96 38.63
C LEU A 211 17.20 -22.48 38.20
N TYR A 212 16.78 -21.29 38.65
CA TYR A 212 15.50 -20.69 38.29
C TYR A 212 15.62 -19.60 37.23
N LEU A 213 16.78 -19.41 36.62
CA LEU A 213 16.98 -18.43 35.55
C LEU A 213 16.82 -19.11 34.18
N PRO A 214 16.13 -18.52 33.17
CA PRO A 214 16.00 -19.15 31.86
C PRO A 214 17.33 -19.28 31.09
N TYR A 215 17.44 -20.24 30.17
CA TYR A 215 18.68 -20.49 29.41
C TYR A 215 19.19 -19.25 28.66
N ALA A 216 18.33 -18.48 27.99
CA ALA A 216 18.71 -17.23 27.34
C ALA A 216 19.35 -16.21 28.32
N HIS A 217 18.84 -16.12 29.54
CA HIS A 217 19.39 -15.25 30.58
C HIS A 217 20.72 -15.78 31.12
N ARG A 218 20.82 -17.09 31.35
CA ARG A 218 22.06 -17.77 31.75
C ARG A 218 23.22 -17.54 30.78
N ARG A 219 22.94 -17.42 29.47
CA ARG A 219 23.93 -17.08 28.42
C ARG A 219 24.55 -15.69 28.52
N LYS A 220 24.01 -14.82 29.37
CA LYS A 220 24.46 -13.44 29.54
C LYS A 220 24.86 -13.13 30.98
N LEU A 221 24.40 -13.91 31.96
CA LEU A 221 24.72 -13.68 33.36
C LEU A 221 26.24 -13.56 33.57
N GLY A 222 26.61 -12.53 34.33
CA GLY A 222 27.93 -12.41 34.91
C GLY A 222 27.80 -11.97 36.36
N ALA A 223 28.71 -12.45 37.20
CA ALA A 223 28.63 -12.30 38.64
C ALA A 223 30.02 -12.16 39.28
N MET A 224 30.09 -11.53 40.45
CA MET A 224 31.30 -11.44 41.27
C MET A 224 30.94 -11.70 42.73
N THR A 225 31.53 -12.72 43.36
CA THR A 225 31.12 -13.22 44.70
C THR A 225 31.63 -12.40 45.87
N PHE A 226 32.60 -11.52 45.66
CA PHE A 226 33.06 -10.59 46.68
C PHE A 226 33.74 -9.36 46.08
N SER A 227 33.47 -8.20 46.68
CA SER A 227 34.05 -6.90 46.37
C SER A 227 34.05 -6.06 47.65
N SER A 228 35.05 -5.22 47.88
CA SER A 228 35.09 -4.40 49.10
C SER A 228 34.09 -3.25 49.06
N GLU A 229 33.76 -2.78 47.85
CA GLU A 229 32.69 -1.81 47.59
C GLU A 229 31.87 -2.23 46.37
N PRO A 230 30.60 -1.83 46.30
CA PRO A 230 29.77 -2.01 45.11
C PRO A 230 30.27 -1.12 43.96
N GLU A 231 30.53 -1.73 42.80
CA GLU A 231 31.00 -1.03 41.61
C GLU A 231 30.32 -1.58 40.35
N SER A 232 29.93 -0.70 39.42
CA SER A 232 29.40 -1.15 38.13
C SER A 232 30.52 -1.59 37.21
N LYS A 233 30.52 -2.87 36.81
CA LYS A 233 31.47 -3.42 35.83
C LYS A 233 30.75 -3.94 34.59
N ASN A 234 31.41 -3.81 33.44
CA ASN A 234 30.94 -4.42 32.20
C ASN A 234 30.83 -5.93 32.37
N TYR A 235 29.85 -6.56 31.71
CA TYR A 235 29.54 -7.99 31.78
C TYR A 235 29.13 -8.55 33.16
N ILE A 236 29.33 -7.81 34.26
CA ILE A 236 28.90 -8.20 35.60
C ILE A 236 27.51 -7.63 35.88
N HIS A 237 26.55 -8.50 36.17
CA HIS A 237 25.16 -8.16 36.45
C HIS A 237 24.89 -8.20 37.95
N VAL A 238 25.46 -9.20 38.63
CA VAL A 238 25.32 -9.42 40.06
C VAL A 238 26.67 -9.23 40.75
N MET A 239 26.75 -8.38 41.76
CA MET A 239 27.98 -8.19 42.53
C MET A 239 27.68 -8.26 44.01
N PHE A 240 28.41 -9.11 44.70
CA PHE A 240 28.35 -9.19 46.14
C PHE A 240 29.41 -8.28 46.76
N TYR A 241 29.07 -7.61 47.87
CA TYR A 241 29.96 -6.62 48.49
C TYR A 241 30.01 -6.72 50.02
N GLU A 242 31.13 -6.28 50.59
CA GLU A 242 31.37 -6.27 52.04
C GLU A 242 30.24 -5.52 52.81
N PRO A 243 29.66 -6.14 53.86
CA PRO A 243 28.65 -5.47 54.69
C PRO A 243 29.12 -4.12 55.25
N GLY A 244 28.26 -3.10 55.13
CA GLY A 244 28.52 -1.76 55.67
C GLY A 244 29.37 -0.83 54.80
N THR A 245 29.76 -1.24 53.58
CA THR A 245 30.56 -0.39 52.68
C THR A 245 29.75 0.35 51.61
N LEU A 246 28.42 0.16 51.59
CA LEU A 246 27.52 0.81 50.64
C LEU A 246 27.44 2.33 50.87
N ASN A 247 27.93 3.11 49.92
CA ASN A 247 27.78 4.57 49.95
C ASN A 247 26.44 5.02 49.33
N MET A 248 25.47 5.34 50.17
CA MET A 248 24.13 5.75 49.72
C MET A 248 24.08 7.12 49.06
N ASN A 249 25.10 7.96 49.24
CA ASN A 249 25.16 9.27 48.60
C ASN A 249 25.64 9.17 47.14
N ASP A 250 26.05 7.98 46.70
CA ASP A 250 26.44 7.74 45.32
C ASP A 250 25.20 7.59 44.42
N ARG A 251 24.96 8.62 43.59
CA ARG A 251 23.87 8.66 42.61
C ARG A 251 23.94 7.52 41.59
N SER A 252 25.12 6.92 41.36
CA SER A 252 25.29 5.78 40.45
C SER A 252 24.72 4.48 41.03
N ILE A 253 24.67 4.38 42.35
CA ILE A 253 24.18 3.23 43.12
C ILE A 253 22.68 3.36 43.41
N GLU A 254 22.18 4.58 43.65
CA GLU A 254 20.77 4.84 44.00
C GLU A 254 19.76 4.26 42.99
N LYS A 255 20.13 4.20 41.71
CA LYS A 255 19.27 3.70 40.62
C LYS A 255 19.35 2.18 40.40
N GLN A 256 20.19 1.48 41.15
CA GLN A 256 20.46 0.05 41.00
C GLN A 256 19.56 -0.79 41.91
N PHE A 257 19.54 -2.11 41.71
CA PHE A 257 18.88 -3.02 42.63
C PHE A 257 19.82 -3.32 43.80
N ILE A 258 19.36 -3.10 45.03
CA ILE A 258 20.16 -3.30 46.24
C ILE A 258 19.46 -4.30 47.13
N PHE A 259 20.19 -5.35 47.52
CA PHE A 259 19.79 -6.36 48.48
C PHE A 259 20.84 -6.41 49.60
N ASP A 260 20.67 -5.58 50.61
CA ASP A 260 21.53 -5.52 51.77
C ASP A 260 20.92 -6.39 52.89
N PHE A 261 21.11 -7.71 52.78
CA PHE A 261 20.57 -8.67 53.74
C PHE A 261 21.23 -8.57 55.10
N ALA A 262 22.48 -8.09 55.17
CA ALA A 262 23.15 -7.82 56.43
C ALA A 262 22.43 -6.74 57.28
N ASN A 263 21.72 -5.82 56.64
CA ASN A 263 20.96 -4.75 57.29
C ASN A 263 19.43 -4.82 57.04
N ASP A 264 18.92 -5.96 56.55
CA ASP A 264 17.52 -6.18 56.15
C ASP A 264 16.92 -5.06 55.28
N ARG A 265 17.66 -4.63 54.25
CA ARG A 265 17.25 -3.54 53.36
C ARG A 265 17.25 -3.95 51.90
N ILE A 266 16.12 -3.71 51.22
CA ILE A 266 15.96 -3.92 49.77
C ILE A 266 15.48 -2.63 49.13
N SER A 267 16.09 -2.22 48.01
CA SER A 267 15.68 -1.02 47.27
C SER A 267 15.85 -1.15 45.75
N GLY A 268 15.17 -0.28 45.02
CA GLY A 268 15.23 -0.22 43.55
C GLY A 268 14.20 -1.11 42.84
N LEU A 269 13.27 -1.74 43.58
CA LEU A 269 12.25 -2.65 43.08
C LEU A 269 10.83 -2.09 43.25
N ASP A 270 9.99 -2.35 42.26
CA ASP A 270 8.54 -2.16 42.33
C ASP A 270 7.84 -3.35 41.66
N ILE A 271 7.66 -4.44 42.42
CA ILE A 271 6.97 -5.66 41.96
C ILE A 271 5.78 -6.04 42.86
N SER A 272 5.38 -5.16 43.77
CA SER A 272 4.30 -5.47 44.71
C SER A 272 2.94 -5.17 44.06
N GLY A 273 1.98 -6.09 44.21
CA GLY A 273 0.60 -5.90 43.73
C GLY A 273 0.36 -6.25 42.25
N GLN A 274 1.39 -6.73 41.53
CA GLN A 274 1.25 -7.25 40.18
C GLN A 274 1.26 -8.79 40.17
N LYS A 275 0.52 -9.40 39.24
CA LYS A 275 0.60 -10.84 38.96
C LYS A 275 1.90 -11.11 38.19
N HIS A 276 2.63 -12.15 38.58
CA HIS A 276 3.93 -12.47 38.00
C HIS A 276 4.02 -13.97 37.70
N GLU A 277 3.35 -14.40 36.64
CA GLU A 277 3.08 -15.80 36.31
C GLU A 277 4.35 -16.67 36.38
N TYR A 278 5.44 -16.20 35.77
CA TYR A 278 6.73 -16.91 35.78
C TYR A 278 7.38 -16.95 37.16
N LEU A 279 7.38 -15.83 37.89
CA LEU A 279 7.99 -15.79 39.23
C LEU A 279 7.19 -16.62 40.23
N ASP A 280 5.87 -16.69 40.07
CA ASP A 280 4.98 -17.55 40.86
C ASP A 280 5.23 -19.03 40.52
N LEU A 281 5.36 -19.37 39.23
CA LEU A 281 5.75 -20.72 38.79
C LEU A 281 7.12 -21.13 39.35
N ALA A 282 8.10 -20.22 39.30
CA ALA A 282 9.44 -20.44 39.85
C ALA A 282 9.39 -20.65 41.36
N LEU A 283 8.58 -19.86 42.08
CA LEU A 283 8.45 -19.98 43.53
C LEU A 283 7.72 -21.27 43.98
N ASP A 284 6.77 -21.75 43.17
CA ASP A 284 6.12 -23.04 43.39
C ASP A 284 7.12 -24.20 43.22
N HIS A 285 7.84 -24.24 42.09
CA HIS A 285 8.89 -25.24 41.87
C HIS A 285 10.00 -25.15 42.94
N PHE A 286 10.38 -23.93 43.31
CA PHE A 286 11.29 -23.67 44.43
C PHE A 286 10.78 -24.30 45.72
N SER A 287 9.52 -24.06 46.09
CA SER A 287 8.95 -24.62 47.33
C SER A 287 8.87 -26.14 47.32
N GLN A 288 8.76 -26.75 46.14
CA GLN A 288 8.74 -28.21 45.96
C GLN A 288 10.14 -28.83 45.76
N SER A 289 11.23 -28.06 45.83
CA SER A 289 12.59 -28.52 45.49
C SER A 289 12.66 -29.18 44.11
N LYS A 290 12.01 -28.58 43.11
CA LYS A 290 12.03 -29.04 41.72
C LYS A 290 12.74 -28.04 40.80
N ARG A 291 13.44 -28.57 39.80
CA ARG A 291 14.00 -27.80 38.67
C ARG A 291 12.90 -27.46 37.66
N MET A 292 13.19 -26.50 36.78
CA MET A 292 12.28 -26.03 35.71
C MET A 292 12.83 -26.32 34.31
N ASP A 293 13.67 -27.34 34.16
CA ASP A 293 14.37 -27.61 32.89
C ASP A 293 13.40 -27.83 31.71
N ASP A 294 12.26 -28.50 31.93
CA ASP A 294 11.23 -28.70 30.91
C ASP A 294 10.61 -27.37 30.43
N PHE A 295 10.34 -26.45 31.36
CA PHE A 295 9.86 -25.11 31.02
C PHE A 295 10.92 -24.32 30.25
N PHE A 296 12.20 -24.41 30.64
CA PHE A 296 13.28 -23.72 29.94
C PHE A 296 13.51 -24.27 28.53
N ALA A 297 13.39 -25.58 28.33
CA ALA A 297 13.41 -26.19 27.00
C ALA A 297 12.25 -25.70 26.14
N PHE A 298 11.03 -25.66 26.69
CA PHE A 298 9.87 -25.08 26.01
C PHE A 298 10.08 -23.61 25.63
N ALA A 299 10.62 -22.79 26.55
CA ALA A 299 10.87 -21.38 26.32
C ALA A 299 11.92 -21.17 25.21
N GLU A 300 13.00 -21.96 25.16
CA GLU A 300 13.98 -21.92 24.07
C GLU A 300 13.33 -22.20 22.71
N THR A 301 12.49 -23.25 22.62
CA THR A 301 11.76 -23.56 21.39
C THR A 301 10.82 -22.43 20.99
N ALA A 302 10.02 -21.92 21.92
CA ALA A 302 9.05 -20.86 21.66
C ALA A 302 9.70 -19.52 21.24
N LEU A 303 10.84 -19.20 21.82
CA LEU A 303 11.60 -17.97 21.54
C LEU A 303 12.56 -18.10 20.34
N SER A 304 12.67 -19.29 19.73
CA SER A 304 13.50 -19.52 18.55
C SER A 304 13.17 -18.53 17.43
N GLY A 305 14.20 -17.93 16.83
CA GLY A 305 14.09 -16.95 15.74
C GLY A 305 13.75 -15.51 16.16
N LEU A 306 13.43 -15.24 17.43
CA LEU A 306 13.21 -13.87 17.92
C LEU A 306 14.54 -13.13 18.20
N THR A 307 14.48 -11.80 18.37
CA THR A 307 15.67 -11.00 18.70
C THR A 307 16.17 -11.28 20.12
N GLU A 308 17.44 -10.94 20.40
CA GLU A 308 18.02 -11.14 21.73
C GLU A 308 17.29 -10.34 22.81
N GLU A 309 16.83 -9.12 22.50
CA GLU A 309 16.05 -8.29 23.42
C GLU A 309 14.74 -8.99 23.81
N GLN A 310 14.03 -9.57 22.83
CA GLN A 310 12.77 -10.29 23.07
C GLN A 310 12.98 -11.58 23.88
N LYS A 311 14.11 -12.26 23.68
CA LYS A 311 14.50 -13.46 24.46
C LYS A 311 14.84 -13.15 25.92
N LEU A 312 15.29 -11.93 26.21
CA LEU A 312 15.63 -11.48 27.56
C LEU A 312 14.48 -10.72 28.24
N GLU A 313 13.43 -10.37 27.50
CA GLU A 313 12.28 -9.66 28.05
C GLU A 313 11.53 -10.49 29.10
N VAL A 314 11.44 -9.99 30.33
CA VAL A 314 10.74 -10.67 31.45
C VAL A 314 9.27 -10.94 31.11
N ALA A 315 8.60 -10.01 30.41
CA ALA A 315 7.20 -10.17 30.00
C ALA A 315 6.98 -11.37 29.07
N SER A 316 7.97 -11.72 28.22
CA SER A 316 7.90 -12.93 27.39
C SER A 316 7.77 -14.18 28.26
N TYR A 317 8.47 -14.26 29.40
CA TYR A 317 8.39 -15.42 30.29
C TYR A 317 7.06 -15.51 31.04
N TYR A 318 6.41 -14.39 31.35
CA TYR A 318 5.04 -14.37 31.88
C TYR A 318 4.04 -14.93 30.87
N GLN A 319 4.14 -14.48 29.61
CA GLN A 319 3.33 -15.00 28.50
C GLN A 319 3.57 -16.49 28.28
N LEU A 320 4.83 -16.92 28.17
CA LEU A 320 5.21 -18.33 27.99
C LEU A 320 4.77 -19.22 29.15
N THR A 321 4.78 -18.70 30.38
CA THR A 321 4.28 -19.44 31.54
C THR A 321 2.79 -19.76 31.38
N SER A 322 2.00 -18.78 30.93
CA SER A 322 0.58 -18.98 30.69
C SER A 322 0.32 -20.02 29.59
N LEU A 323 1.08 -19.96 28.50
CA LEU A 323 1.00 -20.94 27.41
C LEU A 323 1.40 -22.35 27.88
N TYR A 324 2.54 -22.47 28.57
CA TYR A 324 3.08 -23.73 29.07
C TYR A 324 2.15 -24.40 30.08
N GLN A 325 1.59 -23.63 31.01
CA GLN A 325 0.65 -24.17 31.99
C GLN A 325 -0.61 -24.70 31.31
N THR A 326 -1.22 -23.91 30.41
CA THR A 326 -2.44 -24.32 29.67
C THR A 326 -2.20 -25.59 28.85
N LEU A 327 -1.04 -25.68 28.18
CA LEU A 327 -0.66 -26.86 27.39
C LEU A 327 -0.51 -28.13 28.26
N ASN A 328 0.11 -28.03 29.44
CA ASN A 328 0.43 -29.21 30.26
C ASN A 328 -0.66 -29.60 31.25
N SER A 329 -1.35 -28.63 31.87
CA SER A 329 -2.41 -28.91 32.85
C SER A 329 -3.75 -29.26 32.19
N HIS A 330 -3.93 -28.94 30.90
CA HIS A 330 -5.22 -28.97 30.21
C HIS A 330 -6.29 -28.12 30.91
N ASP A 331 -5.87 -27.14 31.72
CA ASP A 331 -6.73 -26.16 32.37
C ASP A 331 -6.75 -24.88 31.55
N ASP A 332 -7.94 -24.49 31.08
CA ASP A 332 -8.17 -23.34 30.24
C ASP A 332 -8.44 -22.05 31.04
N ALA A 333 -8.34 -22.07 32.37
CA ALA A 333 -8.60 -20.92 33.23
C ALA A 333 -7.78 -19.68 32.85
N LEU A 334 -6.48 -19.85 32.56
CA LEU A 334 -5.58 -18.74 32.16
C LEU A 334 -5.98 -18.15 30.81
N TYR A 335 -6.38 -18.99 29.87
CA TYR A 335 -6.90 -18.54 28.59
C TYR A 335 -8.24 -17.80 28.76
N LYS A 336 -9.16 -18.31 29.60
CA LYS A 336 -10.47 -17.68 29.87
C LYS A 336 -10.34 -16.33 30.58
N GLU A 337 -9.33 -16.13 31.43
CA GLU A 337 -9.08 -14.86 32.12
C GLU A 337 -8.73 -13.73 31.14
N ASN A 338 -7.99 -14.03 30.07
CA ASN A 338 -7.59 -13.05 29.06
C ASN A 338 -7.36 -13.69 27.67
N LYS A 339 -8.46 -13.99 26.96
CA LYS A 339 -8.41 -14.67 25.65
C LYS A 339 -7.56 -13.93 24.62
N LEU A 340 -7.75 -12.62 24.49
CA LEU A 340 -7.03 -11.81 23.49
C LEU A 340 -5.54 -11.71 23.81
N GLY A 341 -5.17 -11.46 25.07
CA GLY A 341 -3.77 -11.43 25.49
C GLY A 341 -3.08 -12.77 25.25
N PHE A 342 -3.80 -13.88 25.43
CA PHE A 342 -3.31 -15.23 25.17
C PHE A 342 -3.05 -15.47 23.67
N LEU A 343 -4.00 -15.10 22.81
CA LEU A 343 -3.82 -15.21 21.35
C LEU A 343 -2.72 -14.29 20.83
N ASN A 344 -2.62 -13.06 21.32
CA ASN A 344 -1.53 -12.15 20.96
C ASN A 344 -0.17 -12.70 21.39
N SER A 345 -0.11 -13.44 22.50
CA SER A 345 1.10 -14.16 22.92
C SER A 345 1.44 -15.30 21.95
N LEU A 346 0.45 -16.10 21.54
CA LEU A 346 0.65 -17.12 20.51
C LEU A 346 1.12 -16.52 19.18
N GLN A 347 0.51 -15.42 18.74
CA GLN A 347 0.93 -14.68 17.55
C GLN A 347 2.39 -14.23 17.66
N LYS A 348 2.78 -13.61 18.79
CA LYS A 348 4.17 -13.17 19.04
C LYS A 348 5.18 -14.31 18.91
N PHE A 349 4.86 -15.50 19.39
CA PHE A 349 5.81 -16.62 19.36
C PHE A 349 5.74 -17.46 18.08
N LEU A 350 4.60 -17.51 17.39
CA LEU A 350 4.44 -18.24 16.12
C LEU A 350 4.83 -17.43 14.88
N GLN A 351 5.01 -16.11 14.98
CA GLN A 351 5.36 -15.25 13.83
C GLN A 351 6.65 -15.65 13.10
N VAL A 352 7.59 -16.33 13.77
CA VAL A 352 8.86 -16.80 13.21
C VAL A 352 9.08 -18.26 13.59
N ASN A 353 9.62 -19.05 12.67
CA ASN A 353 9.93 -20.49 12.84
C ASN A 353 8.75 -21.31 13.38
N SER A 354 7.52 -21.01 12.95
CA SER A 354 6.31 -21.72 13.43
C SER A 354 6.38 -23.24 13.23
N ASP A 355 7.00 -23.71 12.15
CA ASP A 355 7.17 -25.13 11.82
C ASP A 355 7.96 -25.91 12.89
N GLU A 356 8.86 -25.24 13.62
CA GLU A 356 9.66 -25.82 14.70
C GLU A 356 8.93 -25.79 16.05
N LYS A 357 7.78 -25.10 16.14
CA LYS A 357 7.05 -24.78 17.37
C LYS A 357 5.75 -25.55 17.49
N GLN A 358 5.78 -26.84 17.17
CA GLN A 358 4.61 -27.74 17.17
C GLN A 358 3.75 -27.66 18.44
N PRO A 359 4.30 -27.60 19.67
CA PRO A 359 3.47 -27.49 20.87
C PRO A 359 2.61 -26.21 20.92
N LEU A 360 3.08 -25.10 20.34
CA LEU A 360 2.31 -23.85 20.27
C LEU A 360 1.24 -23.91 19.18
N VAL A 361 1.54 -24.58 18.06
CA VAL A 361 0.56 -24.85 17.00
C VAL A 361 -0.57 -25.73 17.54
N GLU A 362 -0.23 -26.83 18.21
CA GLU A 362 -1.21 -27.72 18.85
C GLU A 362 -2.10 -26.96 19.85
N LEU A 363 -1.50 -26.12 20.71
CA LEU A 363 -2.25 -25.28 21.65
C LEU A 363 -3.21 -24.34 20.92
N PHE A 364 -2.75 -23.66 19.86
CA PHE A 364 -3.61 -22.79 19.04
C PHE A 364 -4.82 -23.55 18.48
N LEU A 365 -4.60 -24.72 17.89
CA LEU A 365 -5.68 -25.53 17.30
C LEU A 365 -6.65 -26.07 18.36
N GLN A 366 -6.14 -26.50 19.52
CA GLN A 366 -6.97 -26.93 20.65
C GLN A 366 -7.90 -25.81 21.13
N LEU A 367 -7.39 -24.57 21.22
CA LEU A 367 -8.20 -23.41 21.62
C LEU A 367 -9.31 -23.12 20.61
N LEU A 368 -9.01 -23.19 19.31
CA LEU A 368 -10.04 -23.00 18.28
C LEU A 368 -11.11 -24.09 18.32
N ALA A 369 -10.71 -25.35 18.52
CA ALA A 369 -11.64 -26.47 18.66
C ALA A 369 -12.54 -26.33 19.89
N MET A 370 -12.01 -25.78 20.99
CA MET A 370 -12.74 -25.52 22.22
C MET A 370 -13.77 -24.39 22.06
N GLU A 371 -13.36 -23.25 21.49
CA GLU A 371 -14.25 -22.08 21.31
C GLU A 371 -15.29 -22.27 20.20
N LYS A 372 -14.94 -23.00 19.13
CA LYS A 372 -15.70 -23.23 17.90
C LYS A 372 -15.92 -21.98 17.03
N TYR A 373 -16.23 -20.83 17.63
CA TYR A 373 -16.36 -19.53 16.97
C TYR A 373 -16.17 -18.39 17.97
N ALA A 374 -15.88 -17.16 17.50
CA ALA A 374 -15.71 -16.00 18.37
C ALA A 374 -17.06 -15.41 18.82
N GLY A 375 -17.68 -16.00 19.84
CA GLY A 375 -19.06 -15.68 20.24
C GLY A 375 -19.33 -14.34 20.94
N ASP A 376 -18.30 -13.68 21.47
CA ASP A 376 -18.43 -12.38 22.15
C ASP A 376 -18.33 -11.21 21.14
N PRO A 377 -19.41 -10.43 20.91
CA PRO A 377 -19.39 -9.33 19.95
C PRO A 377 -18.38 -8.23 20.28
N ALA A 378 -18.04 -8.05 21.57
CA ALA A 378 -17.13 -6.99 22.00
C ALA A 378 -15.68 -7.27 21.59
N THR A 379 -15.29 -8.54 21.50
CA THR A 379 -13.91 -8.98 21.21
C THR A 379 -13.76 -9.72 19.90
N ALA A 380 -14.85 -10.06 19.21
CA ALA A 380 -14.81 -10.92 18.02
C ALA A 380 -13.94 -10.38 16.88
N LEU A 381 -13.85 -9.06 16.70
CA LEU A 381 -12.96 -8.46 15.69
C LEU A 381 -11.49 -8.72 16.01
N ASP A 382 -11.07 -8.39 17.23
CA ASP A 382 -9.67 -8.58 17.66
C ASP A 382 -9.31 -10.07 17.70
N TYR A 383 -10.27 -10.92 18.09
CA TYR A 383 -10.11 -12.36 18.09
C TYR A 383 -9.86 -12.89 16.67
N ILE A 384 -10.72 -12.52 15.71
CA ILE A 384 -10.56 -12.95 14.31
C ILE A 384 -9.30 -12.38 13.69
N HIS A 385 -8.95 -11.14 14.00
CA HIS A 385 -7.68 -10.56 13.56
C HIS A 385 -6.50 -11.42 14.04
N ALA A 386 -6.43 -11.77 15.33
CA ALA A 386 -5.36 -12.62 15.85
C ALA A 386 -5.35 -14.03 15.20
N VAL A 387 -6.52 -14.64 14.99
CA VAL A 387 -6.63 -15.95 14.31
C VAL A 387 -6.12 -15.87 12.87
N VAL A 388 -6.51 -14.85 12.11
CA VAL A 388 -6.03 -14.63 10.73
C VAL A 388 -4.51 -14.43 10.73
N SER A 389 -3.99 -13.56 11.60
CA SER A 389 -2.54 -13.31 11.70
C SER A 389 -1.74 -14.56 12.06
N ILE A 390 -2.23 -15.39 12.98
CA ILE A 390 -1.57 -16.67 13.30
C ILE A 390 -1.64 -17.62 12.10
N ASN A 391 -2.79 -17.69 11.43
CA ASN A 391 -3.02 -18.64 10.34
C ASN A 391 -2.24 -18.30 9.06
N GLN A 392 -1.80 -17.05 8.87
CA GLN A 392 -0.85 -16.67 7.81
C GLN A 392 0.43 -17.52 7.83
N VAL A 393 0.87 -17.88 9.04
CA VAL A 393 2.09 -18.67 9.26
C VAL A 393 1.74 -20.15 9.45
N VAL A 394 0.79 -20.47 10.33
CA VAL A 394 0.43 -21.87 10.68
C VAL A 394 -0.26 -22.63 9.55
N ARG A 395 -1.10 -21.95 8.75
CA ARG A 395 -1.78 -22.52 7.57
C ARG A 395 -2.61 -23.78 7.86
N SER A 396 -3.49 -23.69 8.85
CA SER A 396 -4.40 -24.77 9.27
C SER A 396 -5.82 -24.59 8.73
N ASP A 397 -6.45 -25.70 8.35
CA ASP A 397 -7.84 -25.76 7.90
C ASP A 397 -8.83 -25.60 9.07
N GLU A 398 -8.46 -25.98 10.28
CA GLU A 398 -9.23 -25.75 11.49
C GLU A 398 -9.38 -24.25 11.80
N ALA A 399 -8.33 -23.46 11.55
CA ALA A 399 -8.42 -22.00 11.68
C ALA A 399 -9.36 -21.38 10.64
N LEU A 400 -9.32 -21.86 9.40
CA LEU A 400 -10.27 -21.43 8.35
C LEU A 400 -11.71 -21.82 8.72
N SER A 401 -11.91 -23.01 9.29
CA SER A 401 -13.20 -23.48 9.76
C SER A 401 -13.72 -22.60 10.90
N PHE A 402 -12.87 -22.22 11.86
CA PHE A 402 -13.23 -21.31 12.95
C PHE A 402 -13.65 -19.92 12.44
N ILE A 403 -12.93 -19.37 11.44
CA ILE A 403 -13.28 -18.09 10.81
C ILE A 403 -14.65 -18.20 10.13
N LEU A 404 -14.88 -19.27 9.36
CA LEU A 404 -16.15 -19.49 8.68
C LEU A 404 -17.33 -19.61 9.64
N GLU A 405 -17.18 -20.39 10.71
CA GLU A 405 -18.23 -20.55 11.73
C GLU A 405 -18.52 -19.22 12.45
N THR A 406 -17.50 -18.40 12.66
CA THR A 406 -17.67 -17.05 13.22
C THR A 406 -18.46 -16.14 12.26
N LEU A 407 -18.13 -16.14 10.96
CA LEU A 407 -18.89 -15.40 9.95
C LEU A 407 -20.34 -15.87 9.89
N ASN A 408 -20.57 -17.18 9.95
CA ASN A 408 -21.89 -17.78 9.95
C ASN A 408 -22.72 -17.39 11.18
N TYR A 409 -22.09 -17.38 12.37
CA TYR A 409 -22.73 -16.96 13.62
C TYR A 409 -23.20 -15.50 13.56
N TYR A 410 -22.39 -14.61 12.98
CA TYR A 410 -22.72 -13.18 12.87
C TYR A 410 -23.49 -12.78 11.61
N GLN A 411 -23.94 -13.70 10.76
CA GLN A 411 -24.54 -13.38 9.45
C GLN A 411 -25.70 -12.35 9.48
N ASN A 412 -26.41 -12.21 10.60
CA ASN A 412 -27.51 -11.24 10.76
C ASN A 412 -27.12 -10.00 11.60
N ALA A 413 -25.86 -9.87 11.98
CA ALA A 413 -25.35 -8.79 12.82
C ALA A 413 -24.58 -7.74 11.99
N GLN A 414 -24.59 -6.48 12.44
CA GLN A 414 -23.80 -5.41 11.82
C GLN A 414 -22.29 -5.69 11.82
N LEU A 415 -21.83 -6.59 12.69
CA LEU A 415 -20.43 -6.98 12.82
C LEU A 415 -19.94 -7.82 11.64
N PHE A 416 -20.83 -8.53 10.95
CA PHE A 416 -20.49 -9.45 9.85
C PHE A 416 -19.56 -8.83 8.81
N HIS A 417 -19.90 -7.65 8.32
CA HIS A 417 -19.16 -6.97 7.27
C HIS A 417 -17.76 -6.54 7.70
N LYS A 418 -17.62 -6.15 8.98
CA LYS A 418 -16.31 -5.83 9.56
C LYS A 418 -15.43 -7.08 9.68
N LEU A 419 -16.02 -8.21 10.11
CA LEU A 419 -15.32 -9.50 10.19
C LEU A 419 -14.90 -9.98 8.81
N TRP A 420 -15.79 -9.92 7.82
CA TRP A 420 -15.48 -10.32 6.45
C TRP A 420 -14.34 -9.47 5.86
N LYS A 421 -14.35 -8.16 6.10
CA LYS A 421 -13.28 -7.26 5.64
C LYS A 421 -11.91 -7.61 6.24
N LEU A 422 -11.84 -8.09 7.48
CA LEU A 422 -10.59 -8.58 8.07
C LEU A 422 -10.08 -9.83 7.35
N VAL A 423 -10.98 -10.75 6.99
CA VAL A 423 -10.62 -11.95 6.23
C VAL A 423 -10.13 -11.59 4.82
N GLU A 424 -10.79 -10.63 4.16
CA GLU A 424 -10.41 -10.15 2.82
C GLU A 424 -8.98 -9.56 2.76
N GLN A 425 -8.45 -9.06 3.88
CA GLN A 425 -7.07 -8.55 3.95
C GLN A 425 -6.00 -9.64 3.80
N ASP A 426 -6.36 -10.91 4.03
CA ASP A 426 -5.48 -12.06 3.80
C ASP A 426 -5.94 -12.87 2.58
N ASP A 427 -5.33 -12.63 1.40
CA ASP A 427 -5.78 -13.24 0.13
C ASP A 427 -5.84 -14.77 0.21
N ARG A 428 -4.93 -15.41 0.95
CA ARG A 428 -4.92 -16.86 1.10
C ARG A 428 -6.12 -17.38 1.88
N SER A 429 -6.39 -16.83 3.07
CA SER A 429 -7.55 -17.22 3.87
C SER A 429 -8.85 -16.87 3.16
N TYR A 430 -8.91 -15.69 2.55
CA TYR A 430 -10.07 -15.24 1.77
C TYR A 430 -10.38 -16.19 0.60
N LYS A 431 -9.36 -16.54 -0.19
CA LYS A 431 -9.48 -17.53 -1.28
C LYS A 431 -9.96 -18.88 -0.77
N ALA A 432 -9.37 -19.39 0.31
CA ALA A 432 -9.72 -20.70 0.84
C ALA A 432 -11.18 -20.74 1.33
N ILE A 433 -11.62 -19.71 2.05
CA ILE A 433 -13.01 -19.57 2.51
C ILE A 433 -13.97 -19.48 1.32
N LEU A 434 -13.65 -18.70 0.29
CA LEU A 434 -14.50 -18.58 -0.88
C LEU A 434 -14.59 -19.87 -1.71
N MET A 435 -13.49 -20.60 -1.86
CA MET A 435 -13.50 -21.92 -2.49
C MET A 435 -14.35 -22.90 -1.70
N PHE A 436 -14.24 -22.89 -0.36
CA PHE A 436 -15.06 -23.73 0.51
C PHE A 436 -16.55 -23.41 0.37
N ILE A 437 -16.93 -22.12 0.37
CA ILE A 437 -18.31 -21.67 0.16
C ILE A 437 -18.84 -22.17 -1.19
N ASN A 438 -18.03 -22.09 -2.25
CA ASN A 438 -18.42 -22.56 -3.58
C ASN A 438 -18.68 -24.08 -3.63
N GLU A 439 -17.94 -24.88 -2.85
CA GLU A 439 -18.15 -26.33 -2.73
C GLU A 439 -19.33 -26.69 -1.82
N HIS A 440 -19.77 -25.76 -0.95
CA HIS A 440 -20.79 -25.97 0.07
C HIS A 440 -21.90 -24.90 0.00
N PRO A 441 -22.92 -25.09 -0.86
CA PRO A 441 -23.98 -24.10 -1.11
C PRO A 441 -24.76 -23.63 0.13
N ASN A 442 -24.70 -24.35 1.25
CA ASN A 442 -25.28 -23.92 2.52
C ASN A 442 -24.70 -22.59 3.03
N TYR A 443 -23.48 -22.23 2.60
CA TYR A 443 -22.81 -20.98 2.96
C TYR A 443 -22.96 -19.88 1.91
N ASP A 444 -23.69 -20.12 0.80
CA ASP A 444 -23.94 -19.13 -0.26
C ASP A 444 -24.48 -17.82 0.30
N ARG A 445 -25.30 -17.91 1.37
CA ARG A 445 -25.91 -16.75 2.01
C ARG A 445 -24.88 -15.77 2.57
N LEU A 446 -23.73 -16.24 3.05
CA LEU A 446 -22.68 -15.37 3.58
C LEU A 446 -22.07 -14.52 2.46
N LEU A 447 -21.77 -15.16 1.33
CA LEU A 447 -21.27 -14.45 0.16
C LEU A 447 -22.32 -13.47 -0.39
N GLU A 448 -23.59 -13.86 -0.45
CA GLU A 448 -24.68 -12.95 -0.85
C GLU A 448 -24.74 -11.71 0.03
N LEU A 449 -24.74 -11.87 1.36
CA LEU A 449 -24.80 -10.75 2.30
C LEU A 449 -23.63 -9.78 2.10
N TYR A 450 -22.43 -10.31 1.93
CA TYR A 450 -21.24 -9.51 1.68
C TYR A 450 -21.35 -8.74 0.35
N LEU A 451 -21.72 -9.43 -0.73
CA LEU A 451 -21.85 -8.82 -2.05
C LEU A 451 -23.00 -7.79 -2.09
N ASP A 452 -24.11 -8.08 -1.42
CA ASP A 452 -25.26 -7.17 -1.32
C ASP A 452 -24.85 -5.85 -0.66
N GLU A 453 -24.09 -5.87 0.44
CA GLU A 453 -23.58 -4.65 1.07
C GLU A 453 -22.60 -3.91 0.15
N ARG A 454 -21.66 -4.63 -0.46
CA ARG A 454 -20.65 -4.07 -1.36
C ARG A 454 -21.29 -3.37 -2.57
N PHE A 455 -22.35 -3.95 -3.13
CA PHE A 455 -23.09 -3.36 -4.25
C PHE A 455 -24.27 -2.46 -3.83
N ASN A 456 -24.60 -2.34 -2.54
CA ASN A 456 -25.84 -1.65 -2.08
C ASN A 456 -25.90 -0.19 -2.55
N ARG A 457 -24.78 0.52 -2.46
CA ARG A 457 -24.68 1.96 -2.76
C ARG A 457 -24.51 2.26 -4.26
N ILE A 458 -24.29 1.23 -5.07
CA ILE A 458 -24.00 1.38 -6.49
C ILE A 458 -25.30 1.33 -7.28
N ILE A 459 -25.53 2.35 -8.10
CA ILE A 459 -26.75 2.45 -8.94
C ILE A 459 -26.40 2.29 -10.41
N ARG A 460 -25.28 2.86 -10.87
CA ARG A 460 -24.91 2.88 -12.29
C ARG A 460 -24.12 1.64 -12.71
N VAL A 461 -24.30 1.22 -13.96
CA VAL A 461 -23.60 0.05 -14.52
C VAL A 461 -22.09 0.26 -14.55
N GLU A 462 -21.62 1.47 -14.91
CA GLU A 462 -20.19 1.78 -14.97
C GLU A 462 -19.52 1.68 -13.59
N GLU A 463 -20.24 2.04 -12.52
CA GLU A 463 -19.78 1.84 -11.13
C GLU A 463 -19.72 0.36 -10.77
N ILE A 464 -20.70 -0.45 -11.18
CA ILE A 464 -20.67 -1.91 -10.97
C ILE A 464 -19.46 -2.50 -11.69
N LEU A 465 -19.20 -2.09 -12.93
CA LEU A 465 -18.06 -2.60 -13.71
C LEU A 465 -16.72 -2.19 -13.10
N ARG A 466 -16.60 -0.99 -12.52
CA ARG A 466 -15.40 -0.56 -11.78
C ARG A 466 -15.19 -1.42 -10.52
N GLU A 467 -16.24 -1.63 -9.74
CA GLU A 467 -16.17 -2.49 -8.56
C GLU A 467 -15.82 -3.93 -8.94
N LEU A 468 -16.47 -4.45 -9.98
CA LEU A 468 -16.18 -5.78 -10.54
C LEU A 468 -14.72 -5.88 -10.99
N LYS A 469 -14.18 -4.87 -11.67
CA LYS A 469 -12.75 -4.84 -12.06
C LYS A 469 -11.84 -4.93 -10.83
N SER A 470 -12.15 -4.20 -9.76
CA SER A 470 -11.40 -4.26 -8.51
C SER A 470 -11.45 -5.65 -7.87
N MET A 471 -12.64 -6.25 -7.77
CA MET A 471 -12.82 -7.59 -7.21
C MET A 471 -12.12 -8.68 -8.01
N LEU A 472 -12.12 -8.56 -9.35
CA LEU A 472 -11.48 -9.52 -10.24
C LEU A 472 -9.94 -9.49 -10.21
N GLY A 473 -9.32 -8.62 -9.38
CA GLY A 473 -7.94 -8.83 -8.93
C GLY A 473 -7.73 -10.20 -8.30
N SER A 474 -8.80 -10.80 -7.77
CA SER A 474 -8.88 -12.18 -7.31
C SER A 474 -9.58 -13.08 -8.35
N PRO A 475 -8.87 -13.65 -9.34
CA PRO A 475 -9.46 -14.32 -10.49
C PRO A 475 -10.31 -15.54 -10.14
N TYR A 476 -10.06 -16.16 -8.98
CA TYR A 476 -10.83 -17.31 -8.50
C TYR A 476 -12.31 -17.00 -8.24
N LEU A 477 -12.71 -15.73 -8.07
CA LEU A 477 -14.12 -15.33 -7.99
C LEU A 477 -14.91 -15.75 -9.25
N LEU A 478 -14.26 -15.84 -10.41
CA LEU A 478 -14.87 -16.33 -11.65
C LEU A 478 -15.17 -17.83 -11.64
N SER A 479 -14.69 -18.57 -10.65
CA SER A 479 -15.10 -19.98 -10.45
C SER A 479 -16.37 -20.10 -9.61
N ILE A 480 -16.81 -19.00 -8.98
CA ILE A 480 -17.92 -19.01 -8.02
C ILE A 480 -19.22 -18.60 -8.72
N GLU A 481 -20.15 -19.55 -8.88
CA GLU A 481 -21.41 -19.28 -9.60
C GLU A 481 -22.30 -18.28 -8.85
N LYS A 482 -22.29 -18.31 -7.51
CA LYS A 482 -23.05 -17.36 -6.70
C LYS A 482 -22.61 -15.92 -6.97
N PHE A 483 -21.30 -15.66 -6.97
CA PHE A 483 -20.72 -14.36 -7.30
C PHE A 483 -21.22 -13.85 -8.67
N LYS A 484 -21.11 -14.69 -9.72
CA LYS A 484 -21.59 -14.35 -11.07
C LYS A 484 -23.07 -13.98 -11.07
N SER A 485 -23.89 -14.76 -10.36
CA SER A 485 -25.34 -14.57 -10.34
C SER A 485 -25.75 -13.25 -9.66
N VAL A 486 -25.09 -12.87 -8.56
CA VAL A 486 -25.35 -11.62 -7.83
C VAL A 486 -24.97 -10.41 -8.69
N VAL A 487 -23.78 -10.45 -9.32
CA VAL A 487 -23.33 -9.37 -10.21
C VAL A 487 -24.28 -9.19 -11.40
N ILE A 488 -24.68 -10.27 -12.07
CA ILE A 488 -25.64 -10.20 -13.19
C ILE A 488 -26.96 -9.60 -12.71
N THR A 489 -27.50 -10.08 -11.59
CA THR A 489 -28.78 -9.59 -11.04
C THR A 489 -28.70 -8.09 -10.71
N LYS A 490 -27.57 -7.64 -10.17
CA LYS A 490 -27.33 -6.23 -9.86
C LYS A 490 -27.29 -5.37 -11.13
N ILE A 491 -26.59 -5.82 -12.18
CA ILE A 491 -26.54 -5.14 -13.47
C ILE A 491 -27.93 -5.05 -14.11
N GLU A 492 -28.70 -6.13 -14.08
CA GLU A 492 -30.07 -6.14 -14.59
C GLU A 492 -30.97 -5.15 -13.85
N ALA A 493 -30.85 -5.05 -12.52
CA ALA A 493 -31.59 -4.09 -11.71
C ALA A 493 -31.21 -2.64 -12.04
N SER A 494 -29.91 -2.37 -12.19
CA SER A 494 -29.37 -1.05 -12.55
C SER A 494 -29.77 -0.61 -13.94
N LEU A 495 -29.71 -1.49 -14.95
CA LEU A 495 -30.11 -1.18 -16.34
C LEU A 495 -31.57 -0.73 -16.46
N LYS A 496 -32.47 -1.23 -15.60
CA LYS A 496 -33.88 -0.83 -15.60
C LYS A 496 -34.10 0.61 -15.13
N GLN A 497 -33.14 1.17 -14.39
CA GLN A 497 -33.19 2.53 -13.84
C GLN A 497 -32.31 3.50 -14.64
N GLU A 498 -31.53 2.99 -15.58
CA GLU A 498 -30.51 3.79 -16.27
C GLU A 498 -31.12 4.71 -17.33
N SER A 499 -30.66 5.95 -17.34
CA SER A 499 -31.14 6.95 -18.30
C SER A 499 -30.67 6.70 -19.73
N ASN A 500 -29.46 6.13 -19.90
CA ASN A 500 -28.91 5.73 -21.19
C ASN A 500 -28.46 4.26 -21.18
N ALA A 501 -29.43 3.36 -21.35
CA ALA A 501 -29.17 1.92 -21.34
C ALA A 501 -28.24 1.44 -22.47
N PHE A 502 -28.19 2.13 -23.61
CA PHE A 502 -27.30 1.77 -24.73
C PHE A 502 -25.83 1.96 -24.37
N THR A 503 -25.50 3.08 -23.73
CA THR A 503 -24.13 3.36 -23.29
C THR A 503 -23.68 2.36 -22.24
N ALA A 504 -24.55 2.06 -21.27
CA ALA A 504 -24.28 1.06 -20.25
C ALA A 504 -24.04 -0.35 -20.83
N VAL A 505 -24.87 -0.80 -21.79
CA VAL A 505 -24.67 -2.11 -22.45
C VAL A 505 -23.40 -2.12 -23.30
N LEU A 506 -23.07 -1.01 -23.96
CA LEU A 506 -21.79 -0.88 -24.68
C LEU A 506 -20.61 -0.97 -23.71
N ALA A 507 -20.67 -0.34 -22.54
CA ALA A 507 -19.64 -0.44 -21.51
C ALA A 507 -19.45 -1.90 -21.04
N ILE A 508 -20.52 -2.69 -20.90
CA ILE A 508 -20.45 -4.13 -20.60
C ILE A 508 -19.78 -4.90 -21.73
N LYS A 509 -20.12 -4.58 -22.99
CA LYS A 509 -19.49 -5.19 -24.18
C LYS A 509 -18.00 -4.89 -24.23
N ASP A 510 -17.61 -3.68 -23.88
CA ASP A 510 -16.23 -3.20 -23.94
C ASP A 510 -15.44 -3.50 -22.65
N PHE A 511 -16.12 -4.03 -21.62
CA PHE A 511 -15.51 -4.41 -20.35
C PHE A 511 -14.33 -5.37 -20.56
N LYS A 512 -13.18 -4.99 -20.03
CA LYS A 512 -11.93 -5.77 -20.08
C LYS A 512 -11.26 -5.74 -18.73
N VAL A 513 -10.61 -6.84 -18.41
CA VAL A 513 -9.70 -7.00 -17.28
C VAL A 513 -8.41 -7.57 -17.84
N ASP A 514 -7.27 -7.23 -17.24
CA ASP A 514 -5.92 -7.64 -17.67
C ASP A 514 -5.65 -9.11 -17.34
N MET A 515 -6.52 -10.01 -17.81
CA MET A 515 -6.43 -11.45 -17.60
C MET A 515 -7.07 -12.18 -18.78
N ALA A 516 -6.33 -13.12 -19.37
CA ALA A 516 -6.83 -14.00 -20.42
C ALA A 516 -7.42 -15.27 -19.79
N ASP A 517 -8.68 -15.21 -19.35
CA ASP A 517 -9.39 -16.34 -18.74
C ASP A 517 -10.66 -16.71 -19.54
N LYS A 518 -10.82 -18.01 -19.81
CA LYS A 518 -12.02 -18.58 -20.43
C LYS A 518 -13.27 -18.35 -19.59
N ASN A 519 -13.15 -18.41 -18.26
CA ASN A 519 -14.26 -18.15 -17.32
C ASN A 519 -14.68 -16.68 -17.37
N LEU A 520 -13.74 -15.75 -17.57
CA LEU A 520 -14.05 -14.33 -17.76
C LEU A 520 -14.82 -14.14 -19.07
N LEU A 521 -14.41 -14.80 -20.15
CA LEU A 521 -15.09 -14.72 -21.44
C LEU A 521 -16.53 -15.26 -21.35
N ASP A 522 -16.73 -16.42 -20.75
CA ASP A 522 -18.07 -17.00 -20.52
C ASP A 522 -18.93 -16.07 -19.65
N PHE A 523 -18.37 -15.56 -18.55
CA PHE A 523 -19.07 -14.66 -17.66
C PHE A 523 -19.45 -13.35 -18.36
N LYS A 524 -18.54 -12.76 -19.13
CA LYS A 524 -18.79 -11.57 -19.95
C LYS A 524 -19.88 -11.81 -20.98
N GLN A 525 -19.88 -12.96 -21.66
CA GLN A 525 -20.91 -13.31 -22.63
C GLN A 525 -22.28 -13.44 -21.97
N LYS A 526 -22.37 -14.09 -20.80
CA LYS A 526 -23.60 -14.19 -20.00
C LYS A 526 -24.11 -12.81 -19.58
N MET A 527 -23.23 -11.99 -19.02
CA MET A 527 -23.54 -10.62 -18.58
C MET A 527 -24.01 -9.76 -19.76
N PHE A 528 -23.30 -9.77 -20.89
CA PHE A 528 -23.67 -9.04 -22.09
C PHE A 528 -25.02 -9.50 -22.67
N GLY A 529 -25.22 -10.81 -22.81
CA GLY A 529 -26.47 -11.36 -23.35
C GLY A 529 -27.69 -11.01 -22.51
N ARG A 530 -27.57 -11.09 -21.17
CA ARG A 530 -28.63 -10.65 -20.24
C ARG A 530 -28.91 -9.15 -20.36
N SER A 531 -27.85 -8.34 -20.42
CA SER A 531 -27.94 -6.88 -20.49
C SER A 531 -28.58 -6.39 -21.79
N VAL A 532 -28.23 -7.01 -22.92
CA VAL A 532 -28.87 -6.75 -24.22
C VAL A 532 -30.38 -7.02 -24.15
N TRP A 533 -30.77 -8.15 -23.55
CA TRP A 533 -32.18 -8.48 -23.41
C TRP A 533 -32.94 -7.48 -22.53
N VAL A 534 -32.39 -7.11 -21.37
CA VAL A 534 -33.00 -6.12 -20.46
C VAL A 534 -33.14 -4.77 -21.14
N MET A 535 -32.09 -4.28 -21.81
CA MET A 535 -32.13 -3.02 -22.56
C MET A 535 -33.24 -3.06 -23.61
N LEU A 536 -33.26 -4.04 -24.50
CA LEU A 536 -34.25 -4.15 -25.58
C LEU A 536 -35.68 -4.28 -25.05
N ASP A 537 -35.89 -4.95 -23.92
CA ASP A 537 -37.21 -5.07 -23.31
C ASP A 537 -37.71 -3.74 -22.69
N HIS A 538 -36.80 -2.86 -22.26
CA HIS A 538 -37.14 -1.62 -21.55
C HIS A 538 -37.05 -0.36 -22.41
N ILE A 539 -36.42 -0.38 -23.60
CA ILE A 539 -36.35 0.81 -24.46
C ILE A 539 -37.73 1.30 -24.90
N ARG A 540 -37.82 2.62 -25.08
CA ARG A 540 -38.99 3.32 -25.60
C ARG A 540 -38.64 3.92 -26.97
N PRO A 541 -39.10 3.33 -28.09
CA PRO A 541 -38.68 3.75 -29.43
C PRO A 541 -38.85 5.25 -29.73
N LYS A 542 -39.90 5.89 -29.19
CA LYS A 542 -40.18 7.33 -29.39
C LYS A 542 -39.23 8.27 -28.64
N GLU A 543 -38.50 7.75 -27.66
CA GLU A 543 -37.53 8.51 -26.85
C GLU A 543 -36.09 8.29 -27.34
N LEU A 544 -35.88 7.45 -28.37
CA LEU A 544 -34.55 7.18 -28.91
C LEU A 544 -33.93 8.44 -29.54
N THR A 545 -32.67 8.68 -29.22
CA THR A 545 -31.87 9.72 -29.87
C THR A 545 -31.03 9.14 -31.01
N THR A 546 -30.53 10.00 -31.90
CA THR A 546 -29.57 9.58 -32.93
C THR A 546 -28.33 8.91 -32.31
N GLN A 547 -27.88 9.39 -31.15
CA GLN A 547 -26.74 8.80 -30.46
C GLN A 547 -27.03 7.38 -29.99
N ASP A 548 -28.21 7.12 -29.43
CA ASP A 548 -28.62 5.78 -28.99
C ASP A 548 -28.64 4.79 -30.16
N ILE A 549 -29.13 5.22 -31.32
CA ILE A 549 -29.19 4.42 -32.55
C ILE A 549 -27.79 4.14 -33.09
N MET A 550 -26.87 5.10 -33.04
CA MET A 550 -25.47 4.85 -33.44
C MET A 550 -24.76 3.93 -32.45
N THR A 551 -25.02 4.06 -31.16
CA THR A 551 -24.51 3.16 -30.12
C THR A 551 -25.05 1.75 -30.30
N PHE A 552 -26.32 1.58 -30.68
CA PHE A 552 -26.88 0.29 -31.07
C PHE A 552 -26.04 -0.39 -32.17
N GLY A 553 -25.65 0.34 -33.21
CA GLY A 553 -24.77 -0.19 -34.27
C GLY A 553 -23.41 -0.69 -33.77
N LYS A 554 -22.86 -0.06 -32.72
CA LYS A 554 -21.62 -0.52 -32.07
C LYS A 554 -21.85 -1.79 -31.23
N ILE A 555 -23.00 -1.88 -30.55
CA ILE A 555 -23.41 -3.06 -29.79
C ILE A 555 -23.64 -4.26 -30.72
N PHE A 556 -24.31 -4.05 -31.85
CA PHE A 556 -24.64 -5.07 -32.85
C PHE A 556 -23.77 -4.92 -34.11
N ASN A 557 -22.45 -5.03 -33.93
CA ASN A 557 -21.49 -5.07 -35.04
C ASN A 557 -21.68 -6.28 -35.97
N GLN A 558 -22.36 -7.33 -35.49
CA GLN A 558 -22.91 -8.40 -36.30
C GLN A 558 -24.41 -8.48 -36.02
N PRO A 559 -25.27 -8.47 -37.06
CA PRO A 559 -26.71 -8.52 -36.87
C PRO A 559 -27.14 -9.86 -36.27
N ILE A 560 -28.04 -9.81 -35.28
CA ILE A 560 -28.69 -11.01 -34.74
C ILE A 560 -29.73 -11.46 -35.73
N ASN A 561 -29.77 -12.75 -36.03
CA ASN A 561 -30.85 -13.31 -36.83
C ASN A 561 -32.17 -13.20 -36.03
N PRO A 562 -33.18 -12.46 -36.51
CA PRO A 562 -34.42 -12.27 -35.77
C PRO A 562 -35.19 -13.56 -35.45
N ARG A 563 -34.86 -14.67 -36.12
CA ARG A 563 -35.42 -16.01 -35.82
C ARG A 563 -34.90 -16.59 -34.52
N ASP A 564 -33.73 -16.16 -34.06
CA ASP A 564 -33.10 -16.64 -32.82
C ASP A 564 -33.62 -15.88 -31.59
N MET A 565 -34.39 -14.81 -31.80
CA MET A 565 -35.06 -14.04 -30.74
C MET A 565 -36.47 -14.57 -30.50
N LYS A 566 -36.85 -14.70 -29.22
CA LYS A 566 -38.23 -14.98 -28.82
C LYS A 566 -39.15 -13.85 -29.28
N ASP A 567 -40.33 -14.21 -29.80
CA ASP A 567 -41.35 -13.24 -30.17
C ASP A 567 -41.81 -12.45 -28.93
N GLY A 568 -41.92 -11.13 -29.08
CA GLY A 568 -42.23 -10.22 -27.99
C GLY A 568 -41.57 -8.86 -28.15
N LYS A 569 -41.76 -8.00 -27.14
CA LYS A 569 -41.37 -6.58 -27.15
C LYS A 569 -39.90 -6.35 -27.52
N ALA A 570 -38.98 -7.14 -26.94
CA ALA A 570 -37.54 -7.01 -27.22
C ALA A 570 -37.17 -7.25 -28.69
N LYS A 571 -37.86 -8.19 -29.38
CA LYS A 571 -37.64 -8.48 -30.81
C LYS A 571 -38.14 -7.34 -31.68
N ASP A 572 -39.33 -6.82 -31.39
CA ASP A 572 -39.88 -5.67 -32.11
C ASP A 572 -38.97 -4.44 -31.95
N ASN A 573 -38.53 -4.18 -30.72
CA ASN A 573 -37.62 -3.10 -30.38
C ASN A 573 -36.26 -3.24 -31.09
N TYR A 574 -35.71 -4.45 -31.18
CA TYR A 574 -34.49 -4.73 -31.96
C TYR A 574 -34.69 -4.40 -33.44
N LEU A 575 -35.74 -4.95 -34.07
CA LEU A 575 -35.99 -4.75 -35.50
C LEU A 575 -36.20 -3.27 -35.84
N MET A 576 -36.94 -2.52 -35.01
CA MET A 576 -37.16 -1.10 -35.21
C MET A 576 -35.88 -0.29 -35.09
N THR A 577 -35.07 -0.56 -34.06
CA THR A 577 -33.80 0.16 -33.84
C THR A 577 -32.77 -0.18 -34.92
N ASP A 578 -32.74 -1.43 -35.38
CA ASP A 578 -31.90 -1.86 -36.51
C ASP A 578 -32.30 -1.16 -37.82
N ALA A 579 -33.60 -1.08 -38.12
CA ALA A 579 -34.09 -0.36 -39.29
C ALA A 579 -33.73 1.13 -39.23
N LEU A 580 -33.89 1.77 -38.06
CA LEU A 580 -33.45 3.15 -37.81
C LEU A 580 -31.93 3.31 -38.03
N TYR A 581 -31.13 2.38 -37.51
CA TYR A 581 -29.68 2.39 -37.68
C TYR A 581 -29.27 2.26 -39.15
N GLN A 582 -29.83 1.29 -39.89
CA GLN A 582 -29.54 1.09 -41.31
C GLN A 582 -29.87 2.33 -42.16
N VAL A 583 -30.95 3.05 -41.82
CA VAL A 583 -31.35 4.28 -42.52
C VAL A 583 -30.42 5.46 -42.17
N LEU A 584 -30.04 5.59 -40.90
CA LEU A 584 -29.29 6.76 -40.41
C LEU A 584 -27.76 6.62 -40.53
N SER A 585 -27.21 5.41 -40.54
CA SER A 585 -25.75 5.18 -40.60
C SER A 585 -25.16 5.48 -41.97
N MET A 586 -25.97 5.33 -43.03
CA MET A 586 -25.60 5.66 -44.42
C MET A 586 -26.71 6.48 -45.09
N PRO A 587 -26.88 7.78 -44.72
CA PRO A 587 -28.02 8.60 -45.14
C PRO A 587 -28.22 8.69 -46.66
N SER A 588 -27.13 8.69 -47.43
CA SER A 588 -27.16 8.77 -48.89
C SER A 588 -27.67 7.50 -49.58
N GLN A 589 -27.70 6.37 -48.88
CA GLN A 589 -28.16 5.07 -49.38
C GLN A 589 -29.52 4.65 -48.80
N ALA A 590 -30.14 5.51 -47.99
CA ALA A 590 -31.41 5.20 -47.34
C ALA A 590 -32.51 4.84 -48.34
N SER A 591 -33.25 3.76 -48.06
CA SER A 591 -34.27 3.20 -48.94
C SER A 591 -35.46 2.64 -48.15
N PRO A 592 -36.71 2.76 -48.63
CA PRO A 592 -37.87 2.12 -48.00
C PRO A 592 -37.74 0.60 -47.84
N ASN A 593 -36.87 -0.04 -48.63
CA ASN A 593 -36.58 -1.47 -48.51
C ASN A 593 -36.02 -1.87 -47.13
N GLN A 594 -35.34 -0.95 -46.44
CA GLN A 594 -34.77 -1.20 -45.10
C GLN A 594 -35.86 -1.35 -44.03
N LEU A 595 -37.11 -0.94 -44.30
CA LEU A 595 -38.24 -1.07 -43.39
C LEU A 595 -39.06 -2.36 -43.62
N LYS A 596 -38.71 -3.19 -44.62
CA LYS A 596 -39.53 -4.36 -45.04
C LYS A 596 -39.67 -5.44 -43.99
N SER A 597 -38.68 -5.58 -43.11
CA SER A 597 -38.67 -6.56 -42.01
C SER A 597 -39.65 -6.22 -40.88
N LEU A 598 -40.16 -4.98 -40.83
CA LEU A 598 -41.07 -4.50 -39.80
C LEU A 598 -42.53 -4.82 -40.13
N SER A 599 -43.35 -4.92 -39.08
CA SER A 599 -44.81 -4.91 -39.21
C SER A 599 -45.31 -3.55 -39.75
N ARG A 600 -46.56 -3.49 -40.20
CA ARG A 600 -47.15 -2.23 -40.70
C ARG A 600 -47.08 -1.10 -39.65
N SER A 601 -47.50 -1.40 -38.42
CA SER A 601 -47.42 -0.43 -37.31
C SER A 601 -45.98 -0.06 -36.97
N GLY A 602 -45.04 -1.01 -37.05
CA GLY A 602 -43.61 -0.75 -36.86
C GLY A 602 -43.03 0.18 -37.92
N ARG A 603 -43.43 0.04 -39.20
CA ARG A 603 -43.00 0.94 -40.28
C ARG A 603 -43.51 2.36 -40.08
N GLU A 604 -44.77 2.52 -39.70
CA GLU A 604 -45.36 3.82 -39.38
C GLU A 604 -44.63 4.48 -38.20
N LEU A 605 -44.38 3.74 -37.13
CA LEU A 605 -43.66 4.22 -35.96
C LEU A 605 -42.21 4.63 -36.27
N VAL A 606 -41.47 3.85 -37.06
CA VAL A 606 -40.10 4.21 -37.47
C VAL A 606 -40.09 5.48 -38.31
N ARG A 607 -41.06 5.68 -39.21
CA ARG A 607 -41.21 6.92 -39.96
C ARG A 607 -41.47 8.13 -39.05
N GLU A 608 -42.36 7.99 -38.06
CA GLU A 608 -42.59 9.05 -37.04
C GLU A 608 -41.30 9.41 -36.31
N ILE A 609 -40.53 8.41 -35.88
CA ILE A 609 -39.25 8.61 -35.18
C ILE A 609 -38.24 9.31 -36.08
N LEU A 610 -38.11 8.90 -37.35
CA LEU A 610 -37.22 9.56 -38.32
C LEU A 610 -37.61 11.03 -38.52
N GLN A 611 -38.90 11.35 -38.63
CA GLN A 611 -39.35 12.73 -38.76
C GLN A 611 -38.97 13.58 -37.52
N GLN A 612 -39.04 13.00 -36.32
CA GLN A 612 -38.62 13.65 -35.08
C GLN A 612 -37.10 13.87 -35.03
N LEU A 613 -36.31 12.84 -35.36
CA LEU A 613 -34.84 12.90 -35.36
C LEU A 613 -34.29 13.86 -36.41
N LEU A 614 -34.99 14.05 -37.53
CA LEU A 614 -34.60 14.96 -38.61
C LEU A 614 -34.97 16.43 -38.35
N ARG A 615 -35.48 16.79 -37.16
CA ARG A 615 -35.71 18.19 -36.73
C ARG A 615 -34.41 18.93 -36.36
N VAL A 616 -33.36 18.67 -37.13
CA VAL A 616 -32.01 19.25 -37.03
C VAL A 616 -31.64 19.88 -38.38
N LYS A 617 -30.54 20.63 -38.47
CA LYS A 617 -30.14 21.25 -39.74
C LYS A 617 -29.88 20.17 -40.80
N VAL A 618 -30.78 20.06 -41.77
CA VAL A 618 -30.74 19.07 -42.86
C VAL A 618 -29.67 19.47 -43.88
N SER A 619 -28.80 18.53 -44.23
CA SER A 619 -27.85 18.64 -45.36
C SER A 619 -28.32 17.80 -46.56
N THR A 620 -27.65 17.95 -47.70
CA THR A 620 -27.97 17.21 -48.93
C THR A 620 -27.86 15.70 -48.80
N GLU A 621 -27.05 15.19 -47.86
CA GLU A 621 -26.87 13.76 -47.61
C GLU A 621 -28.11 13.11 -46.95
N HIS A 622 -28.95 13.90 -46.30
CA HIS A 622 -30.14 13.43 -45.61
C HIS A 622 -31.38 13.32 -46.53
N ILE A 623 -31.26 13.73 -47.80
CA ILE A 623 -32.39 13.73 -48.73
C ILE A 623 -32.99 12.33 -48.92
N PRO A 624 -32.21 11.24 -49.09
CA PRO A 624 -32.81 9.90 -49.18
C PRO A 624 -33.49 9.46 -47.88
N VAL A 625 -32.96 9.85 -46.72
CA VAL A 625 -33.60 9.61 -45.41
C VAL A 625 -34.95 10.32 -45.29
N LEU A 626 -35.06 11.56 -45.80
CA LEU A 626 -36.33 12.29 -45.84
C LEU A 626 -37.38 11.57 -46.69
N HIS A 627 -36.99 10.96 -47.82
CA HIS A 627 -37.92 10.16 -48.61
C HIS A 627 -38.40 8.90 -47.87
N VAL A 628 -37.56 8.30 -47.03
CA VAL A 628 -37.98 7.19 -46.16
C VAL A 628 -38.93 7.69 -45.06
N ALA A 629 -38.60 8.81 -44.41
CA ALA A 629 -39.36 9.38 -43.29
C ALA A 629 -40.76 9.90 -43.70
N PHE A 630 -40.88 10.51 -44.88
CA PHE A 630 -42.14 11.04 -45.43
C PHE A 630 -42.76 10.11 -46.48
N GLY A 631 -42.25 8.89 -46.63
CA GLY A 631 -42.78 7.89 -47.55
C GLY A 631 -43.98 7.11 -46.99
N SER A 632 -44.81 6.57 -47.86
CA SER A 632 -45.93 5.71 -47.54
C SER A 632 -45.58 4.22 -47.69
N GLU A 633 -46.51 3.34 -47.33
CA GLU A 633 -46.42 1.89 -47.56
C GLU A 633 -46.21 1.52 -49.04
N HIS A 634 -46.66 2.38 -49.97
CA HIS A 634 -46.59 2.15 -51.41
C HIS A 634 -45.42 2.88 -52.09
N GLY A 635 -44.55 3.53 -51.31
CA GLY A 635 -43.40 4.27 -51.82
C GLY A 635 -43.71 5.67 -52.34
N GLU A 636 -44.94 6.17 -52.12
CA GLU A 636 -45.32 7.56 -52.41
C GLU A 636 -44.76 8.47 -51.30
N VAL A 637 -44.25 9.65 -51.65
CA VAL A 637 -43.71 10.61 -50.68
C VAL A 637 -44.70 11.73 -50.45
N ASP A 638 -44.99 12.05 -49.19
CA ASP A 638 -45.73 13.26 -48.79
C ASP A 638 -44.84 14.50 -48.97
N TYR A 639 -44.79 14.98 -50.22
CA TYR A 639 -43.99 16.15 -50.56
C TYR A 639 -44.50 17.43 -49.89
N GLU A 640 -45.78 17.53 -49.52
CA GLU A 640 -46.29 18.72 -48.83
C GLU A 640 -45.64 18.86 -47.45
N MET A 641 -45.65 17.79 -46.67
CA MET A 641 -45.01 17.76 -45.35
C MET A 641 -43.48 17.81 -45.45
N LEU A 642 -42.88 17.16 -46.45
CA LEU A 642 -41.43 17.21 -46.67
C LEU A 642 -40.95 18.64 -47.01
N PHE A 643 -41.67 19.38 -47.87
CA PHE A 643 -41.31 20.79 -48.14
C PHE A 643 -41.47 21.66 -46.89
N LYS A 644 -42.54 21.48 -46.08
CA LYS A 644 -42.68 22.18 -44.78
C LYS A 644 -41.48 21.91 -43.86
N HIS A 645 -41.03 20.66 -43.80
CA HIS A 645 -39.85 20.27 -43.02
C HIS A 645 -38.56 20.94 -43.54
N LEU A 646 -38.31 20.90 -44.85
CA LEU A 646 -37.16 21.56 -45.45
C LEU A 646 -37.16 23.09 -45.22
N ILE A 647 -38.32 23.74 -45.27
CA ILE A 647 -38.45 25.19 -45.00
C ILE A 647 -38.05 25.53 -43.56
N GLN A 648 -38.34 24.64 -42.62
CA GLN A 648 -38.06 24.85 -41.20
C GLN A 648 -36.62 24.49 -40.82
N TYR A 649 -36.05 23.47 -41.44
CA TYR A 649 -34.81 22.83 -40.98
C TYR A 649 -33.65 22.82 -41.99
N SER A 650 -33.78 23.43 -43.18
CA SER A 650 -32.69 23.52 -44.16
C SER A 650 -32.36 24.97 -44.55
N ASP A 651 -31.21 25.19 -45.19
CA ASP A 651 -30.85 26.49 -45.76
C ASP A 651 -31.22 26.62 -47.25
N ASP A 652 -31.27 27.85 -47.77
CA ASP A 652 -31.63 28.13 -49.16
C ASP A 652 -30.76 27.35 -50.17
N LYS A 653 -29.50 27.08 -49.83
CA LYS A 653 -28.57 26.30 -50.67
C LYS A 653 -29.01 24.84 -50.74
N THR A 654 -29.38 24.24 -49.62
CA THR A 654 -29.86 22.85 -49.54
C THR A 654 -31.21 22.71 -50.24
N MET A 655 -32.12 23.67 -50.03
CA MET A 655 -33.40 23.73 -50.75
C MET A 655 -33.19 23.82 -52.28
N MET A 656 -32.26 24.66 -52.73
CA MET A 656 -31.91 24.80 -54.14
C MET A 656 -31.35 23.49 -54.73
N ILE A 657 -30.49 22.79 -53.99
CA ILE A 657 -29.94 21.49 -54.40
C ILE A 657 -31.05 20.44 -54.48
N PHE A 658 -31.91 20.36 -53.46
CA PHE A 658 -33.06 19.45 -53.46
C PHE A 658 -33.95 19.65 -54.70
N ILE A 659 -34.34 20.89 -55.00
CA ILE A 659 -35.18 21.21 -56.17
C ILE A 659 -34.46 20.88 -57.48
N LYS A 660 -33.15 21.15 -57.56
CA LYS A 660 -32.34 20.88 -58.76
C LYS A 660 -32.26 19.38 -59.04
N ASP A 661 -31.97 18.57 -58.03
CA ASP A 661 -31.81 17.13 -58.16
C ASP A 661 -33.16 16.45 -58.50
N HIS A 662 -34.25 16.98 -57.98
CA HIS A 662 -35.62 16.47 -58.20
C HIS A 662 -36.37 17.17 -59.33
N SER A 663 -35.69 17.99 -60.15
CA SER A 663 -36.32 18.75 -61.24
C SER A 663 -37.00 17.90 -62.32
N ASN A 664 -36.65 16.60 -62.43
CA ASN A 664 -37.38 15.66 -63.31
C ASN A 664 -38.80 15.40 -62.82
N LEU A 665 -39.01 15.37 -61.51
CA LEU A 665 -40.29 15.01 -60.90
C LEU A 665 -41.40 16.01 -61.22
N VAL A 666 -41.07 17.27 -61.55
CA VAL A 666 -42.06 18.29 -61.96
C VAL A 666 -42.92 17.87 -63.17
N GLY A 667 -42.37 17.02 -64.05
CA GLY A 667 -43.11 16.52 -65.22
C GLY A 667 -43.75 15.15 -65.04
N ILE A 668 -43.48 14.47 -63.93
CA ILE A 668 -43.76 13.03 -63.74
C ILE A 668 -44.63 12.80 -62.50
N ASP A 669 -44.39 13.55 -61.43
CA ASP A 669 -44.98 13.39 -60.11
C ASP A 669 -45.87 14.61 -59.79
N VAL A 670 -47.19 14.36 -59.81
CA VAL A 670 -48.22 15.39 -59.58
C VAL A 670 -48.14 15.94 -58.14
N PRO A 671 -48.07 15.11 -57.08
CA PRO A 671 -47.82 15.56 -55.71
C PRO A 671 -46.58 16.47 -55.58
N TYR A 672 -45.43 16.08 -56.13
CA TYR A 672 -44.20 16.90 -56.08
C TYR A 672 -44.38 18.25 -56.77
N ARG A 673 -44.97 18.27 -57.97
CA ARG A 673 -45.25 19.51 -58.73
C ARG A 673 -46.15 20.44 -57.93
N SER A 674 -47.19 19.90 -57.29
CA SER A 674 -48.13 20.67 -56.48
C SER A 674 -47.45 21.30 -55.26
N ALA A 675 -46.70 20.52 -54.48
CA ALA A 675 -45.99 20.99 -53.30
C ALA A 675 -44.90 22.03 -53.64
N LEU A 676 -44.12 21.79 -54.70
CA LEU A 676 -43.12 22.76 -55.19
C LEU A 676 -43.76 24.08 -55.65
N ARG A 677 -44.94 24.03 -56.29
CA ARG A 677 -45.70 25.24 -56.67
C ARG A 677 -46.13 26.01 -55.43
N GLY A 678 -46.71 25.31 -54.46
CA GLY A 678 -47.12 25.88 -53.17
C GLY A 678 -45.97 26.59 -52.47
N TYR A 679 -44.80 25.95 -52.39
CA TYR A 679 -43.58 26.55 -51.85
C TYR A 679 -43.12 27.78 -52.64
N LEU A 680 -42.95 27.67 -53.96
CA LEU A 680 -42.36 28.76 -54.75
C LEU A 680 -43.27 30.00 -54.86
N VAL A 681 -44.60 29.81 -54.89
CA VAL A 681 -45.58 30.88 -55.07
C VAL A 681 -46.01 31.49 -53.73
N SER A 682 -46.36 30.66 -52.75
CA SER A 682 -47.13 31.09 -51.59
C SER A 682 -46.29 31.27 -50.33
N ASP A 683 -45.17 30.53 -50.18
CA ASP A 683 -44.39 30.55 -48.94
C ASP A 683 -43.50 31.82 -48.80
N PRO A 684 -43.48 32.49 -47.63
CA PRO A 684 -42.68 33.68 -47.42
C PRO A 684 -41.17 33.44 -47.42
N LYS A 685 -40.70 32.23 -47.05
CA LYS A 685 -39.29 31.80 -47.05
C LYS A 685 -38.87 31.14 -48.37
N SER A 686 -39.64 31.33 -49.43
CA SER A 686 -39.34 30.78 -50.75
C SER A 686 -38.04 31.34 -51.34
N ILE A 687 -37.14 30.43 -51.78
CA ILE A 687 -35.92 30.81 -52.51
C ILE A 687 -36.22 31.54 -53.83
N TRP A 688 -37.45 31.44 -54.36
CA TRP A 688 -37.88 32.19 -55.55
C TRP A 688 -37.79 33.71 -55.36
N ARG A 689 -38.01 34.18 -54.12
CA ARG A 689 -37.97 35.61 -53.76
C ARG A 689 -36.53 36.13 -53.64
N ASN A 690 -35.55 35.24 -53.47
CA ASN A 690 -34.14 35.61 -53.45
C ASN A 690 -33.59 35.72 -54.89
N LYS A 691 -33.14 36.91 -55.29
CA LYS A 691 -32.65 37.19 -56.65
C LYS A 691 -31.51 36.28 -57.10
N LYS A 692 -30.67 35.78 -56.17
CA LYS A 692 -29.59 34.85 -56.46
C LYS A 692 -30.15 33.48 -56.87
N TYR A 693 -30.95 32.86 -56.01
CA TYR A 693 -31.51 31.53 -56.25
C TYR A 693 -32.56 31.50 -57.36
N ASN A 694 -33.31 32.59 -57.57
CA ASN A 694 -34.21 32.74 -58.74
C ASN A 694 -33.45 32.57 -60.07
N LYS A 695 -32.27 33.21 -60.20
CA LYS A 695 -31.42 33.06 -61.38
C LYS A 695 -30.90 31.62 -61.51
N GLU A 696 -30.51 30.99 -60.41
CA GLU A 696 -30.04 29.59 -60.41
C GLU A 696 -31.14 28.59 -60.81
N LEU A 697 -32.38 28.77 -60.33
CA LEU A 697 -33.54 27.97 -60.75
C LEU A 697 -33.77 28.06 -62.26
N LYS A 698 -33.64 29.27 -62.85
CA LYS A 698 -33.81 29.51 -64.29
C LYS A 698 -32.72 28.86 -65.15
N LEU A 699 -31.59 28.43 -64.57
CA LEU A 699 -30.51 27.73 -65.27
C LEU A 699 -30.76 26.21 -65.42
N ILE A 700 -31.78 25.65 -64.76
CA ILE A 700 -32.15 24.24 -64.90
C ILE A 700 -32.71 24.00 -66.31
N ARG A 701 -31.99 23.22 -67.13
CA ARG A 701 -32.24 23.08 -68.59
C ARG A 701 -33.45 22.22 -68.98
N LYS A 702 -34.11 21.55 -68.02
CA LYS A 702 -35.20 20.60 -68.29
C LYS A 702 -36.46 21.34 -68.76
N SER A 703 -37.07 20.88 -69.86
CA SER A 703 -38.20 21.55 -70.52
C SER A 703 -39.46 21.63 -69.65
N SER A 704 -39.82 20.54 -68.97
CA SER A 704 -40.94 20.48 -68.01
C SER A 704 -40.75 21.46 -66.86
N PHE A 705 -39.54 21.51 -66.29
CA PHE A 705 -39.18 22.45 -65.22
C PHE A 705 -39.21 23.92 -65.69
N LYS A 706 -38.70 24.21 -66.89
CA LYS A 706 -38.71 25.55 -67.48
C LYS A 706 -40.14 26.06 -67.73
N ASN A 707 -41.03 25.19 -68.18
CA ASN A 707 -42.45 25.52 -68.36
C ASN A 707 -43.13 25.78 -67.01
N PHE A 708 -42.88 24.92 -66.03
CA PHE A 708 -43.34 25.12 -64.65
C PHE A 708 -42.85 26.44 -64.04
N LEU A 709 -41.57 26.81 -64.21
CA LEU A 709 -41.06 28.10 -63.73
C LEU A 709 -41.72 29.31 -64.41
N LYS A 710 -42.14 29.19 -65.69
CA LYS A 710 -42.92 30.24 -66.34
C LYS A 710 -44.31 30.38 -65.70
N GLU A 711 -44.95 29.27 -65.32
CA GLU A 711 -46.21 29.30 -64.56
C GLU A 711 -46.02 30.02 -63.23
N VAL A 712 -45.01 29.63 -62.44
CA VAL A 712 -44.65 30.29 -61.16
C VAL A 712 -44.35 31.78 -61.34
N GLU A 713 -43.59 32.17 -62.37
CA GLU A 713 -43.29 33.58 -62.68
C GLU A 713 -44.55 34.37 -63.05
N THR A 714 -45.50 33.73 -63.75
CA THR A 714 -46.78 34.35 -64.11
C THR A 714 -47.64 34.56 -62.87
N GLU A 715 -47.65 33.61 -61.93
CA GLU A 715 -48.45 33.69 -60.70
C GLU A 715 -47.89 34.65 -59.66
N THR A 716 -46.56 34.72 -59.54
CA THR A 716 -45.83 35.59 -58.61
C THR A 716 -45.60 37.01 -59.12
N ALA A 717 -45.89 37.30 -60.40
CA ALA A 717 -45.79 38.65 -60.97
C ALA A 717 -46.74 39.65 -60.30
N SER A 718 -46.25 40.87 -60.04
CA SER A 718 -47.07 41.96 -59.50
C SER A 718 -48.24 42.30 -60.43
N PRO A 719 -49.36 42.85 -59.91
CA PRO A 719 -50.53 43.19 -60.72
C PRO A 719 -50.20 44.06 -61.94
N LEU A 720 -49.23 44.98 -61.80
CA LEU A 720 -48.74 45.84 -62.88
C LEU A 720 -48.00 45.04 -63.98
N VAL A 721 -47.18 44.05 -63.62
CA VAL A 721 -46.46 43.21 -64.60
C VAL A 721 -47.41 42.24 -65.32
N LYS A 722 -48.44 41.72 -64.63
CA LYS A 722 -49.54 40.95 -65.24
C LYS A 722 -50.35 41.80 -66.25
N PHE A 723 -50.50 43.09 -66.00
CA PHE A 723 -51.20 44.04 -66.88
C PHE A 723 -50.36 44.41 -68.12
N PHE A 724 -49.06 44.70 -67.96
CA PHE A 724 -48.17 45.05 -69.08
C PHE A 724 -47.88 43.87 -70.03
N LYS A 725 -47.79 42.63 -69.54
CA LYS A 725 -47.68 41.42 -70.41
C LYS A 725 -48.94 41.16 -71.24
N LYS A 726 -50.10 41.70 -70.83
CA LYS A 726 -51.39 41.50 -71.52
C LYS A 726 -51.72 42.62 -72.54
N TYR A 727 -51.19 43.84 -72.39
CA TYR A 727 -51.57 45.02 -73.21
C TYR A 727 -50.42 45.92 -73.72
N GLY A 728 -49.14 45.60 -73.46
CA GLY A 728 -47.99 46.51 -73.58
C GLY A 728 -47.51 46.94 -74.99
N VAL A 729 -48.13 46.52 -76.08
CA VAL A 729 -47.71 46.94 -77.45
C VAL A 729 -48.43 48.22 -77.94
N LYS A 730 -49.52 48.66 -77.29
CA LYS A 730 -50.34 49.78 -77.79
C LYS A 730 -50.13 51.16 -77.13
N LEU A 731 -49.19 51.30 -76.18
CA LEU A 731 -49.08 52.52 -75.34
C LEU A 731 -47.74 53.25 -75.40
N LEU A 732 -46.88 52.94 -76.39
CA LEU A 732 -45.51 53.47 -76.50
C LEU A 732 -45.35 54.64 -77.50
N ILE A 733 -46.43 55.36 -77.84
CA ILE A 733 -46.40 56.52 -78.76
C ILE A 733 -46.65 57.87 -78.06
N ALA A 734 -47.02 57.92 -76.77
CA ALA A 734 -47.64 59.13 -76.22
C ALA A 734 -46.85 60.01 -75.24
N VAL A 735 -45.62 59.71 -74.80
CA VAL A 735 -44.97 60.52 -73.74
C VAL A 735 -43.49 60.85 -74.01
N VAL A 736 -43.19 61.30 -75.23
CA VAL A 736 -41.95 62.05 -75.56
C VAL A 736 -42.20 63.57 -75.61
N VAL A 737 -43.40 64.02 -75.22
CA VAL A 737 -43.79 65.43 -75.23
C VAL A 737 -44.27 65.80 -73.81
N LEU A 738 -43.85 66.96 -73.31
CA LEU A 738 -44.03 67.53 -71.95
C LEU A 738 -42.88 67.12 -71.00
N GLY A 739 -41.69 67.71 -71.09
CA GLY A 739 -41.39 69.07 -70.61
C GLY A 739 -40.86 68.97 -69.17
N GLY A 740 -39.66 69.39 -68.78
CA GLY A 740 -38.84 70.50 -69.24
C GLY A 740 -38.75 71.55 -68.12
N ALA A 741 -37.54 71.73 -67.54
CA ALA A 741 -37.08 72.77 -66.60
C ALA A 741 -37.70 72.79 -65.19
N GLY A 742 -37.01 73.06 -64.07
CA GLY A 742 -35.64 73.44 -63.75
C GLY A 742 -35.57 73.83 -62.25
N GLY A 743 -34.36 73.92 -61.67
CA GLY A 743 -34.12 74.76 -60.46
C GLY A 743 -33.43 74.16 -59.22
N ALA A 744 -32.10 74.27 -59.22
CA ALA A 744 -31.23 74.79 -58.14
C ALA A 744 -30.91 74.01 -56.83
N ALA A 745 -29.58 74.06 -56.56
CA ALA A 745 -28.83 74.08 -55.30
C ALA A 745 -28.28 72.77 -54.68
N TRP A 746 -26.94 72.77 -54.55
CA TRP A 746 -25.97 71.78 -54.07
C TRP A 746 -25.51 72.22 -52.66
N PHE A 747 -25.29 71.38 -51.63
CA PHE A 747 -24.09 70.55 -51.35
C PHE A 747 -24.30 69.68 -50.09
N GLY A 748 -23.55 68.58 -49.95
CA GLY A 748 -23.38 67.81 -48.70
C GLY A 748 -23.18 66.30 -48.89
N VAL A 749 -22.01 65.82 -49.36
CA VAL A 749 -20.86 65.28 -48.58
C VAL A 749 -20.83 63.73 -48.55
N ASP A 750 -19.83 63.23 -49.30
CA ASP A 750 -18.84 62.18 -49.00
C ASP A 750 -19.12 60.66 -48.91
N TYR A 751 -18.58 60.01 -49.93
CA TYR A 751 -17.42 59.09 -49.94
C TYR A 751 -17.64 57.64 -50.39
N TYR A 752 -17.00 57.40 -51.53
CA TYR A 752 -16.90 56.18 -52.30
C TYR A 752 -15.79 55.25 -51.77
N SER A 753 -16.12 53.97 -51.83
CA SER A 753 -15.31 52.80 -52.21
C SER A 753 -13.97 53.06 -52.93
N SER A 754 -13.03 52.11 -52.79
CA SER A 754 -12.49 51.31 -53.92
C SER A 754 -11.39 50.36 -53.42
N LYS A 755 -11.53 49.03 -53.55
CA LYS A 755 -11.07 48.11 -54.62
C LYS A 755 -9.57 47.72 -54.59
N HIS A 756 -9.35 46.39 -54.61
CA HIS A 756 -8.44 45.56 -55.46
C HIS A 756 -7.05 46.12 -55.86
N SER A 757 -5.92 45.38 -55.96
CA SER A 757 -5.62 43.94 -56.15
C SER A 757 -4.09 43.65 -56.03
N THR A 758 -3.74 42.35 -56.11
CA THR A 758 -2.54 41.70 -56.73
C THR A 758 -1.17 41.57 -56.03
N LYS A 759 -0.77 40.29 -55.83
CA LYS A 759 0.54 39.54 -55.96
C LYS A 759 1.84 40.36 -56.24
N LYS A 760 3.09 40.03 -55.81
CA LYS A 760 3.85 38.75 -55.70
C LYS A 760 5.32 39.02 -55.19
N VAL A 761 6.02 37.98 -54.68
CA VAL A 761 7.49 37.67 -54.81
C VAL A 761 8.53 37.95 -53.66
N ALA A 762 9.25 36.85 -53.32
CA ALA A 762 10.68 36.62 -52.92
C ALA A 762 11.25 36.84 -51.48
N SER A 763 11.56 35.68 -50.86
CA SER A 763 12.81 35.16 -50.24
C SER A 763 13.76 36.02 -49.37
N THR A 764 13.95 35.52 -48.13
CA THR A 764 15.16 35.25 -47.29
C THR A 764 16.39 36.20 -47.34
N PRO A 765 17.06 36.41 -46.18
CA PRO A 765 18.18 35.52 -45.83
C PRO A 765 18.34 35.20 -44.32
N ALA A 766 19.13 34.16 -44.07
CA ALA A 766 19.57 33.67 -42.77
C ALA A 766 20.70 34.52 -42.16
N VAL A 767 20.83 34.48 -40.82
CA VAL A 767 22.11 34.64 -40.11
C VAL A 767 22.10 33.72 -38.87
N GLU A 768 23.10 32.84 -38.81
CA GLU A 768 23.52 32.04 -37.66
C GLU A 768 23.98 32.93 -36.49
N LYS A 769 23.64 32.54 -35.26
CA LYS A 769 24.48 32.83 -34.10
C LYS A 769 24.57 31.60 -33.20
N SER A 770 25.82 31.19 -33.02
CA SER A 770 26.33 30.18 -32.11
C SER A 770 25.93 30.47 -30.66
N VAL A 771 25.51 29.43 -29.95
CA VAL A 771 25.47 29.41 -28.48
C VAL A 771 26.17 28.15 -28.00
N LYS A 772 27.06 28.38 -27.05
CA LYS A 772 27.98 27.43 -26.42
C LYS A 772 27.19 26.28 -25.79
N LYS A 773 27.76 25.07 -25.88
CA LYS A 773 27.38 23.90 -25.11
C LYS A 773 27.54 24.26 -23.63
N ALA A 774 26.45 24.63 -22.97
CA ALA A 774 26.37 24.72 -21.53
C ALA A 774 26.05 23.31 -21.02
N GLU A 775 26.80 22.85 -20.03
CA GLU A 775 26.42 21.67 -19.25
C GLU A 775 25.06 21.95 -18.63
N ASN A 776 24.09 21.09 -18.92
CA ASN A 776 22.67 21.31 -18.62
C ASN A 776 22.40 20.91 -17.17
N ILE A 777 23.04 21.59 -16.22
CA ILE A 777 22.89 21.34 -14.78
C ILE A 777 21.76 22.24 -14.26
N VAL A 778 20.63 21.64 -13.90
CA VAL A 778 19.48 22.32 -13.27
C VAL A 778 19.45 21.97 -11.79
N SER A 779 19.56 22.96 -10.92
CA SER A 779 19.48 22.81 -9.45
C SER A 779 18.10 23.19 -8.92
N LEU A 780 17.76 22.74 -7.70
CA LEU A 780 16.42 22.90 -7.12
C LEU A 780 15.93 24.37 -7.05
N ASP A 781 16.84 25.34 -6.87
CA ASP A 781 16.55 26.78 -6.87
C ASP A 781 16.06 27.33 -8.22
N GLN A 782 16.31 26.58 -9.31
CA GLN A 782 15.85 26.92 -10.66
C GLN A 782 14.49 26.32 -10.99
N PHE A 783 13.92 25.47 -10.10
CA PHE A 783 12.62 24.87 -10.31
C PHE A 783 11.53 25.93 -10.21
N LYS A 784 10.51 25.83 -11.08
CA LYS A 784 9.37 26.73 -11.01
C LYS A 784 8.53 26.37 -9.79
N LYS A 785 8.23 27.37 -8.99
CA LYS A 785 7.46 27.18 -7.78
C LYS A 785 5.99 26.88 -8.09
N LEU A 786 5.51 25.79 -7.49
CA LEU A 786 4.20 25.20 -7.65
C LEU A 786 3.31 25.32 -6.37
N SER A 787 3.65 26.19 -5.42
CA SER A 787 2.77 26.79 -4.37
C SER A 787 3.58 27.11 -3.11
N GLU A 788 3.25 28.23 -2.45
CA GLU A 788 3.51 28.47 -1.03
C GLU A 788 2.29 29.17 -0.43
N GLU A 789 1.61 28.48 0.50
CA GLU A 789 0.64 28.99 1.48
C GLU A 789 -0.77 29.47 1.04
N LYS A 790 -1.76 28.84 1.72
CA LYS A 790 -3.11 29.26 2.14
C LYS A 790 -4.02 30.09 1.21
N VAL A 791 -5.01 29.37 0.66
CA VAL A 791 -6.43 29.74 0.47
C VAL A 791 -6.70 31.14 -0.11
N ASP A 792 -6.64 31.26 -1.44
CA ASP A 792 -7.79 31.58 -2.31
C ASP A 792 -7.31 31.73 -3.77
N GLY A 793 -7.52 30.68 -4.57
CA GLY A 793 -7.75 30.81 -6.01
C GLY A 793 -6.60 31.17 -6.96
N GLU A 794 -5.33 30.99 -6.62
CA GLU A 794 -4.25 31.09 -7.61
C GLU A 794 -3.74 29.71 -8.07
N ASP A 795 -4.26 29.29 -9.23
CA ASP A 795 -3.69 28.21 -10.04
C ASP A 795 -2.44 28.75 -10.76
N PHE A 796 -1.28 28.14 -10.58
CA PHE A 796 -0.09 28.39 -11.42
C PHE A 796 0.10 27.21 -12.38
N SER A 797 0.72 27.46 -13.54
CA SER A 797 0.86 26.47 -14.62
C SER A 797 2.31 26.23 -15.00
N LEU A 798 2.74 24.97 -15.01
CA LEU A 798 3.93 24.54 -15.73
C LEU A 798 3.51 24.08 -17.14
N PRO A 799 3.82 24.81 -18.23
CA PRO A 799 3.49 24.36 -19.57
C PRO A 799 4.28 23.11 -19.90
N LEU A 800 3.61 22.15 -20.55
CA LEU A 800 4.27 20.91 -20.99
C LEU A 800 4.57 20.94 -22.49
N ASP A 801 5.84 20.87 -22.87
CA ASP A 801 6.26 20.80 -24.27
C ASP A 801 6.22 19.34 -24.76
N GLY A 802 5.03 18.75 -24.76
CA GLY A 802 4.75 17.37 -25.20
C GLY A 802 3.34 17.26 -25.80
N LYS A 803 3.17 16.53 -26.90
CA LYS A 803 2.11 16.72 -27.92
C LYS A 803 0.63 16.57 -27.50
N GLN A 804 0.26 16.34 -26.23
CA GLN A 804 -1.13 16.17 -25.79
C GLN A 804 -1.58 17.03 -24.60
N PHE A 805 -0.69 17.41 -23.68
CA PHE A 805 -1.05 18.15 -22.46
C PHE A 805 -0.59 19.60 -22.53
N GLU A 806 -1.28 20.51 -21.84
CA GLU A 806 -1.01 21.95 -21.95
C GLU A 806 -0.39 22.53 -20.67
N LYS A 807 -0.80 22.05 -19.48
CA LYS A 807 -0.31 22.58 -18.21
C LYS A 807 -0.42 21.59 -17.05
N ILE A 808 0.50 21.69 -16.09
CA ILE A 808 0.37 21.12 -14.74
C ILE A 808 0.01 22.24 -13.76
N VAL A 809 -1.06 22.03 -13.00
CA VAL A 809 -1.60 22.95 -12.00
C VAL A 809 -1.58 22.29 -10.64
N GLY A 810 -0.85 22.86 -9.67
CA GLY A 810 -0.96 22.45 -8.27
C GLY A 810 -1.99 23.31 -7.55
N HIS A 811 -2.81 22.66 -6.74
CA HIS A 811 -3.85 23.30 -5.93
C HIS A 811 -3.90 22.66 -4.55
N ALA A 812 -4.74 23.19 -3.67
CA ALA A 812 -4.90 22.70 -2.32
C ALA A 812 -5.46 21.27 -2.21
N GLN A 813 -5.70 20.55 -3.31
CA GLN A 813 -6.16 19.15 -3.32
C GLN A 813 -5.20 18.25 -4.12
N GLY A 814 -3.94 18.66 -4.32
CA GLY A 814 -2.90 17.91 -5.02
C GLY A 814 -2.43 18.59 -6.30
N VAL A 815 -1.88 17.80 -7.23
CA VAL A 815 -1.41 18.28 -8.53
C VAL A 815 -2.26 17.67 -9.63
N THR A 816 -2.82 18.52 -10.48
CA THR A 816 -3.65 18.17 -11.61
C THR A 816 -2.94 18.51 -12.93
N LEU A 817 -2.97 17.58 -13.87
CA LEU A 817 -2.59 17.78 -15.25
C LEU A 817 -3.82 18.18 -16.07
N THR A 818 -3.74 19.29 -16.81
CA THR A 818 -4.81 19.72 -17.72
C THR A 818 -4.40 19.48 -19.18
N ASP A 819 -5.26 18.81 -19.93
CA ASP A 819 -5.10 18.63 -21.37
C ASP A 819 -5.59 19.85 -22.19
N ARG A 820 -5.36 19.84 -23.50
CA ARG A 820 -5.79 20.93 -24.42
C ARG A 820 -7.32 21.05 -24.60
N GLN A 821 -8.10 20.14 -24.04
CA GLN A 821 -9.57 20.14 -24.04
C GLN A 821 -10.14 20.49 -22.65
N GLU A 822 -9.31 20.99 -21.73
CA GLU A 822 -9.63 21.28 -20.33
C GLU A 822 -10.00 20.04 -19.48
N GLY A 823 -9.60 18.84 -19.92
CA GLY A 823 -9.67 17.62 -19.11
C GLY A 823 -8.64 17.66 -17.98
N ASN A 824 -9.11 17.49 -16.74
CA ASN A 824 -8.29 17.52 -15.53
C ASN A 824 -8.00 16.09 -15.03
N PHE A 825 -6.71 15.75 -14.88
CA PHE A 825 -6.24 14.46 -14.41
C PHE A 825 -5.39 14.63 -13.15
N GLN A 826 -5.76 13.98 -12.06
CA GLN A 826 -4.98 13.99 -10.82
C GLN A 826 -3.69 13.16 -11.00
N LEU A 827 -2.53 13.71 -10.64
CA LEU A 827 -1.27 12.95 -10.62
C LEU A 827 -1.17 12.06 -9.37
N ASP A 828 -0.65 10.85 -9.53
CA ASP A 828 -0.35 9.95 -8.40
C ASP A 828 0.92 10.39 -7.67
N LEU A 829 0.71 11.13 -6.57
CA LEU A 829 1.78 11.59 -5.68
C LEU A 829 1.89 10.75 -4.41
N LYS A 830 1.45 9.48 -4.45
CA LYS A 830 1.63 8.56 -3.32
C LYS A 830 3.10 8.22 -3.12
N THR A 831 3.49 8.18 -1.86
CA THR A 831 4.82 7.81 -1.35
C THR A 831 4.76 6.41 -0.74
N GLU A 832 5.90 5.76 -0.54
CA GLU A 832 5.95 4.37 -0.03
C GLU A 832 5.73 4.30 1.49
N THR A 833 5.89 5.43 2.19
CA THR A 833 5.69 5.56 3.63
C THR A 833 4.29 6.11 3.97
N GLU A 834 3.81 5.89 5.20
CA GLU A 834 2.56 6.51 5.71
C GLU A 834 2.66 8.06 5.79
N ALA A 835 3.87 8.62 5.70
CA ALA A 835 4.13 10.05 5.70
C ALA A 835 4.00 10.62 4.28
N SER A 836 3.00 11.47 4.07
CA SER A 836 2.76 12.20 2.82
C SER A 836 2.80 13.71 3.04
N PRO A 837 3.23 14.53 2.06
CA PRO A 837 3.04 15.97 2.11
C PRO A 837 1.56 16.36 1.95
N PHE A 838 0.67 15.40 1.70
CA PHE A 838 -0.77 15.59 1.59
C PHE A 838 -1.54 14.93 2.75
N GLU A 839 -2.59 15.58 3.25
CA GLU A 839 -3.54 15.06 4.24
C GLU A 839 -4.96 15.26 3.71
N ASN A 840 -5.75 14.19 3.64
CA ASN A 840 -7.09 14.21 3.02
C ASN A 840 -7.12 14.80 1.60
N GLY A 841 -6.05 14.56 0.84
CA GLY A 841 -5.84 15.11 -0.50
C GLY A 841 -5.30 16.53 -0.52
N GLN A 842 -5.20 17.23 0.62
CA GLN A 842 -4.73 18.61 0.68
C GLN A 842 -3.26 18.72 1.04
N LEU A 843 -2.53 19.66 0.42
CA LEU A 843 -1.13 19.91 0.78
C LEU A 843 -1.07 20.43 2.23
N LYS A 844 -0.28 19.76 3.08
CA LYS A 844 -0.14 20.12 4.50
C LYS A 844 0.42 21.53 4.65
N ASP A 845 -0.02 22.22 5.70
CA ASP A 845 0.49 23.55 6.06
C ASP A 845 2.03 23.50 6.22
N GLY A 846 2.73 24.44 5.56
CA GLY A 846 4.19 24.56 5.61
C GLY A 846 4.95 23.77 4.54
N PHE A 847 4.27 22.96 3.72
CA PHE A 847 4.85 22.38 2.51
C PHE A 847 4.69 23.32 1.30
N SER A 848 5.71 23.36 0.47
CA SER A 848 5.67 23.95 -0.87
C SER A 848 5.84 22.87 -1.93
N LEU A 849 5.38 23.15 -3.14
CA LEU A 849 5.66 22.34 -4.32
C LEU A 849 6.53 23.15 -5.28
N VAL A 850 7.45 22.51 -5.99
CA VAL A 850 8.24 23.08 -7.08
C VAL A 850 8.40 22.03 -8.19
N GLY A 851 8.59 22.44 -9.44
CA GLY A 851 8.77 21.49 -10.54
C GLY A 851 9.38 22.08 -11.80
N THR A 852 9.86 21.20 -12.67
CA THR A 852 10.46 21.56 -13.96
C THR A 852 10.27 20.43 -14.97
N GLU A 853 10.41 20.77 -16.25
CA GLU A 853 10.66 19.78 -17.29
C GLU A 853 12.17 19.55 -17.43
N PHE A 854 12.57 18.32 -17.70
CA PHE A 854 13.96 17.96 -17.96
C PHE A 854 14.02 16.75 -18.90
N ASP A 855 14.82 16.86 -19.96
CA ASP A 855 15.02 15.78 -20.94
C ASP A 855 16.20 14.91 -20.50
N PHE A 856 15.91 13.76 -19.88
CA PHE A 856 16.93 12.80 -19.48
C PHE A 856 17.43 11.91 -20.64
N ASP A 857 16.73 11.88 -21.78
CA ASP A 857 17.13 11.15 -22.98
C ASP A 857 17.05 11.98 -24.27
N SER A 858 18.10 12.77 -24.49
CA SER A 858 18.28 13.59 -25.71
C SER A 858 18.10 12.86 -27.06
N ALA A 859 18.04 11.53 -27.08
CA ALA A 859 17.75 10.72 -28.26
C ALA A 859 16.27 10.71 -28.66
N ASP A 860 15.34 10.76 -27.70
CA ASP A 860 13.89 10.70 -27.96
C ASP A 860 13.23 12.09 -28.04
N LYS A 861 13.93 13.13 -27.56
CA LYS A 861 13.49 14.55 -27.53
C LYS A 861 12.19 14.77 -26.77
N THR A 862 11.94 13.96 -25.75
CA THR A 862 10.72 13.98 -24.95
C THR A 862 11.13 14.29 -23.52
N SER A 863 10.66 15.41 -22.95
CA SER A 863 11.06 15.80 -21.59
C SER A 863 10.25 15.07 -20.53
N GLU A 864 10.90 14.65 -19.46
CA GLU A 864 10.27 14.20 -18.23
C GLU A 864 9.84 15.39 -17.36
N VAL A 865 8.88 15.15 -16.47
CA VAL A 865 8.43 16.14 -15.48
C VAL A 865 8.99 15.76 -14.11
N VAL A 866 9.71 16.68 -13.47
CA VAL A 866 10.23 16.51 -12.11
C VAL A 866 9.46 17.42 -11.16
N ILE A 867 8.87 16.85 -10.11
CA ILE A 867 8.11 17.57 -9.07
C ILE A 867 8.76 17.29 -7.71
N VAL A 868 8.91 18.32 -6.88
CA VAL A 868 9.45 18.23 -5.52
C VAL A 868 8.51 18.91 -4.55
N SER A 869 8.22 18.28 -3.42
CA SER A 869 7.59 18.91 -2.27
C SER A 869 8.59 19.06 -1.13
N LYS A 870 8.57 20.17 -0.40
CA LYS A 870 9.48 20.41 0.73
C LYS A 870 8.82 21.27 1.80
N ASN A 871 9.10 20.99 3.08
CA ASN A 871 8.72 21.85 4.20
C ASN A 871 9.92 22.50 4.90
N GLN A 872 9.62 23.46 5.79
CA GLN A 872 10.65 24.19 6.54
C GLN A 872 11.40 23.32 7.57
N SER A 873 10.83 22.20 8.00
CA SER A 873 11.45 21.23 8.91
C SER A 873 12.41 20.25 8.23
N GLY A 874 12.55 20.29 6.89
CA GLY A 874 13.49 19.48 6.13
C GLY A 874 12.92 18.18 5.56
N GLU A 875 11.62 17.92 5.71
CA GLU A 875 10.94 16.82 5.03
C GLU A 875 10.67 17.20 3.58
N SER A 876 10.92 16.26 2.67
CA SER A 876 10.74 16.49 1.25
C SER A 876 10.56 15.20 0.47
N TYR A 877 9.97 15.36 -0.72
CA TYR A 877 9.51 14.29 -1.58
C TYR A 877 9.77 14.69 -3.03
N LEU A 878 10.21 13.75 -3.88
CA LEU A 878 10.45 13.96 -5.31
C LEU A 878 9.75 12.90 -6.14
N TRP A 879 9.20 13.32 -7.27
CA TRP A 879 8.60 12.46 -8.28
C TRP A 879 9.13 12.84 -9.67
N VAL A 880 9.47 11.84 -10.48
CA VAL A 880 9.76 12.00 -11.91
C VAL A 880 8.71 11.25 -12.71
N PHE A 881 8.14 11.91 -13.71
CA PHE A 881 7.11 11.37 -14.58
C PHE A 881 7.55 11.36 -16.04
N SER A 882 7.26 10.27 -16.75
CA SER A 882 7.46 10.21 -18.20
C SER A 882 6.29 10.82 -18.96
N THR A 883 6.60 11.60 -19.99
CA THR A 883 5.60 12.15 -20.94
C THR A 883 5.43 11.28 -22.19
N ASN A 884 6.26 10.23 -22.35
CA ASN A 884 6.22 9.32 -23.49
C ASN A 884 5.20 8.18 -23.24
N THR A 885 3.92 8.51 -23.31
CA THR A 885 2.84 7.50 -23.26
C THR A 885 2.78 6.74 -24.58
N GLY A 886 3.68 5.76 -24.73
CA GLY A 886 3.57 4.73 -25.76
C GLY A 886 2.33 3.88 -25.52
N LEU A 887 1.16 4.38 -25.93
CA LEU A 887 -0.17 3.76 -25.95
C LEU A 887 -0.19 2.28 -25.55
N LYS A 888 -0.27 2.03 -24.24
CA LYS A 888 -0.76 0.80 -23.64
C LYS A 888 -1.68 1.19 -22.48
N ASP A 889 -2.97 1.35 -22.77
CA ASP A 889 -4.13 1.15 -21.88
C ASP A 889 -4.01 1.51 -20.37
N THR A 890 -3.24 2.53 -19.98
CA THR A 890 -3.23 3.09 -18.61
C THR A 890 -4.15 4.30 -18.54
N ALA A 891 -4.90 4.41 -17.44
CA ALA A 891 -5.85 5.49 -17.19
C ALA A 891 -5.18 6.80 -16.73
N GLU A 892 -3.86 6.81 -16.55
CA GLU A 892 -3.08 7.95 -16.07
C GLU A 892 -2.23 8.54 -17.20
N PRO A 893 -2.31 9.86 -17.45
CA PRO A 893 -1.68 10.52 -18.60
C PRO A 893 -0.16 10.71 -18.49
N LEU A 894 0.40 10.58 -17.29
CA LEU A 894 1.83 10.62 -17.00
C LEU A 894 2.15 9.42 -16.10
N GLU A 895 3.18 8.64 -16.45
CA GLU A 895 3.59 7.47 -15.68
C GLU A 895 4.71 7.85 -14.69
N PRO A 896 4.58 7.59 -13.38
CA PRO A 896 5.67 7.82 -12.44
C PRO A 896 6.80 6.81 -12.71
N ILE A 897 8.00 7.32 -12.97
CA ILE A 897 9.17 6.50 -13.29
C ILE A 897 10.26 6.54 -12.20
N PHE A 898 10.15 7.46 -11.24
CA PHE A 898 11.05 7.54 -10.08
C PHE A 898 10.40 8.31 -8.92
N LYS A 899 10.64 7.86 -7.68
CA LYS A 899 10.16 8.51 -6.44
C LYS A 899 11.26 8.48 -5.38
N ALA A 900 11.39 9.52 -4.57
CA ALA A 900 12.36 9.57 -3.47
C ALA A 900 11.92 10.51 -2.33
N GLU A 901 12.43 10.27 -1.12
CA GLU A 901 12.10 11.01 0.11
C GLU A 901 13.37 11.56 0.79
N GLY A 902 13.22 12.54 1.69
CA GLY A 902 14.32 13.04 2.54
C GLY A 902 15.40 13.85 1.82
N ILE A 903 15.02 14.55 0.75
CA ILE A 903 15.89 15.24 -0.19
C ILE A 903 16.12 16.71 0.21
N THR A 904 17.35 17.09 0.51
CA THR A 904 17.66 18.49 0.84
C THR A 904 17.89 19.35 -0.40
N ASP A 905 18.43 18.76 -1.48
CA ASP A 905 18.76 19.40 -2.76
C ASP A 905 18.65 18.39 -3.93
N VAL A 906 18.42 18.90 -5.14
CA VAL A 906 18.26 18.11 -6.37
C VAL A 906 19.08 18.76 -7.48
N ARG A 907 19.87 17.97 -8.19
CA ARG A 907 20.58 18.40 -9.41
C ARG A 907 20.26 17.47 -10.57
N LEU A 908 19.82 18.04 -11.68
CA LEU A 908 19.53 17.35 -12.94
C LEU A 908 20.65 17.66 -13.92
N ASP A 909 21.33 16.65 -14.46
CA ASP A 909 22.41 16.83 -15.44
C ASP A 909 22.43 15.70 -16.49
N ASN A 910 22.10 16.04 -17.74
CA ASN A 910 22.02 15.09 -18.86
C ASN A 910 21.17 13.86 -18.51
N LYS A 911 21.78 12.68 -18.34
CA LYS A 911 21.07 11.43 -17.98
C LYS A 911 20.98 11.21 -16.47
N LYS A 912 21.46 12.14 -15.64
CA LYS A 912 21.67 11.96 -14.20
C LYS A 912 20.75 12.83 -13.35
N LEU A 913 20.17 12.22 -12.33
CA LEU A 913 19.46 12.84 -11.22
C LEU A 913 20.31 12.64 -9.95
N THR A 914 20.88 13.69 -9.39
CA THR A 914 21.63 13.62 -8.12
C THR A 914 20.77 14.17 -7.00
N LEU A 915 20.54 13.34 -5.98
CA LEU A 915 19.79 13.71 -4.78
C LEU A 915 20.76 13.91 -3.60
N THR A 916 20.60 15.00 -2.86
CA THR A 916 21.30 15.18 -1.59
C THR A 916 20.38 14.73 -0.45
N GLN A 917 20.81 13.75 0.34
CA GLN A 917 20.10 13.25 1.53
C GLN A 917 21.04 13.36 2.74
N GLY A 918 20.78 14.32 3.63
CA GLY A 918 21.71 14.65 4.72
C GLY A 918 23.04 15.20 4.20
N GLU A 919 24.16 14.52 4.52
CA GLU A 919 25.51 14.88 4.05
C GLU A 919 25.96 14.12 2.78
N SER A 920 25.13 13.23 2.24
CA SER A 920 25.48 12.36 1.09
C SER A 920 24.82 12.82 -0.21
N GLU A 921 25.57 12.81 -1.32
CA GLU A 921 25.05 12.99 -2.68
C GLU A 921 24.93 11.63 -3.39
N VAL A 922 23.72 11.26 -3.81
CA VAL A 922 23.41 9.97 -4.45
C VAL A 922 22.98 10.20 -5.91
N PRO A 923 23.76 9.75 -6.90
CA PRO A 923 23.42 9.90 -8.32
C PRO A 923 22.61 8.71 -8.86
N TYR A 924 21.57 9.00 -9.63
CA TYR A 924 20.72 8.05 -10.37
C TYR A 924 20.84 8.34 -11.87
N GLU A 925 20.90 7.32 -12.72
CA GLU A 925 21.06 7.47 -14.18
C GLU A 925 19.84 6.92 -14.92
N PHE A 926 19.40 7.61 -15.98
CA PHE A 926 18.20 7.27 -16.76
C PHE A 926 18.48 6.27 -17.89
N PRO A 927 17.62 5.25 -18.14
CA PRO A 927 16.37 4.96 -17.43
C PRO A 927 16.64 4.44 -16.02
N PHE A 928 15.93 4.98 -15.02
CA PHE A 928 16.15 4.63 -13.62
C PHE A 928 15.77 3.16 -13.39
N THR A 929 16.76 2.26 -13.31
CA THR A 929 16.51 0.83 -13.04
C THR A 929 16.27 0.60 -11.56
N ASP A 930 15.27 -0.22 -11.23
CA ASP A 930 14.95 -0.66 -9.87
C ASP A 930 16.20 -1.17 -9.14
N GLN A 931 16.73 -0.35 -8.22
CA GLN A 931 17.67 -0.82 -7.21
C GLN A 931 16.89 -1.32 -5.99
N ILE A 932 16.30 -2.51 -6.12
CA ILE A 932 16.10 -3.39 -4.97
C ILE A 932 17.24 -4.40 -5.00
N SER A 933 18.31 -4.11 -4.27
CA SER A 933 19.03 -5.04 -3.38
C SER A 933 20.46 -4.57 -3.10
N ASN A 934 20.83 -4.75 -1.83
CA ASN A 934 22.17 -4.70 -1.25
C ASN A 934 22.73 -3.33 -0.87
N SER A 935 22.33 -2.87 0.32
CA SER A 935 23.28 -2.34 1.30
C SER A 935 22.68 -2.25 2.71
N GLN A 936 22.89 -3.28 3.53
CA GLN A 936 23.60 -3.24 4.83
C GLN A 936 23.12 -4.34 5.80
N GLU A 937 24.07 -5.22 6.13
CA GLU A 937 24.14 -6.04 7.36
C GLU A 937 24.26 -5.17 8.61
#